data_AF-A0A1Q7LXE2-F1
#
_entry.id   AF-A0A1Q7LXE2-F1
#
_cell.length_a   1.000
_cell.length_b   1.000
_cell.length_c   1.000
_cell.angle_alpha   90.00
_cell.angle_beta   90.00
_cell.angle_gamma   90.00
#
_symmetry.space_group_name_H-M   'P 1'
#
loop_
_entity.id
_entity.type
_entity.pdbx_description
1 polymer ?
#
loop_
_entity_poly.entity_id
_entity_poly.type
_entity_poly.pdbx_seq_one_letter_code
_entity_poly.pdbx_strand_id
1 'polypeptide(L)'
;MPESSSLDNILAEARKLTEAYKWFEASKIYKDALALIDSEGDPSKAAQFTSLLANSLYRHSFQGETRTIFKERMKHSKDAYSSAELLYERARLQSQVSLAKSKELLVEFWIANKSPDRTALIAKAIGHAREAVIQAEEEVDKEALAKTFENLAMCYRHSLEVPRDFKSMKQLVEDMISAAEKAVENYRSIDNPTALLGCMELMTSGLIISQAHTHRGDVENTRRMHSLAREIKELSRNIGTPYARLLSLEVEGAIAVEVDGDYKKSLPFIKEGVPLAIESGDRILMGGVSAANLSMLFWMGISEEDPEKKRAFLETGITKGPETISYLEVPILSLPLDYARDVWAECHTMLAVLVETDIEKRRELLKKATQIGKESLDSVVAPGVAGAKHSLGKAFFFLSQTETDPAEKAHLLQESLKVRRESIEYVESIAGGESWDLGVQYNYLALVKSDQSSMEEDPGKKLELLRSALVDMSTCLRICTALFTSGQVPALAKFEEWSGDLHIQIHDLQPDPSSLKMAIASYTKAVGHSNQLDHPAATAHLKWKIARTEDAANNYILAAREFRGAAEAFREASKKIPASYTTFNNTASYMDAWAFIEDARSHHADGDYILSAEDYQKAADTLGGTKHWSFLTRHYAGCSFLEGGEALSRQERPDSSKESFLAAANSFREAADAIESASTHDMDTTQRFEMKNWLDVNGGRARYCDARIDLEEARILDKKGEKSPSSLKYQSASQAFKVLSAEAQSPQTKEELGTLHLLCEAWSRMKEAESKASPELYAEASELFLATEKITTREKIRILAMANASICKALESGTRFRRTRDTGLYADIKKRLEASADYYREAGFKNAADWTRATQRMFDALVYLTDAEIERDPKKKADLYHLSQRHLQLAARLYGDAGFQAKKDEALGHLDRIREEKELVLTPLDALAGNPAASSASVAPVTLVRDQAVGLDRFEEANIAGNLKVSQTQLPVGSSFDVGLDMVNVGKTAATLMKAEELGPEGLELNLRDGRLEKDGRFVDLKGKRLDPLKSYELVFSLKANRKGSYQLKPRVMFLDEKGRYKSYEFEPVTLNVIELGISGWLKGPR
;
A
#
# COMPACT_ATOMS: atom_id res chain seq x y z
N MET A 1 50.07 -65.03 11.86
CA MET A 1 49.08 -64.21 12.61
C MET A 1 49.83 -63.61 13.80
N PRO A 2 49.94 -62.28 13.97
CA PRO A 2 48.84 -61.30 13.94
C PRO A 2 49.20 -59.92 13.32
N GLU A 3 49.57 -59.84 12.04
CA GLU A 3 49.70 -58.53 11.35
C GLU A 3 48.33 -57.96 10.92
N SER A 4 47.35 -58.82 10.62
CA SER A 4 46.02 -58.36 10.18
C SER A 4 45.23 -57.65 11.30
N SER A 5 45.24 -58.19 12.53
CA SER A 5 44.53 -57.53 13.66
C SER A 5 45.22 -56.23 14.10
N SER A 6 46.50 -56.04 13.79
CA SER A 6 47.22 -54.78 14.00
C SER A 6 46.72 -53.70 13.03
N LEU A 7 46.66 -54.01 11.73
CA LEU A 7 46.23 -53.06 10.69
C LEU A 7 44.73 -52.74 10.72
N ASP A 8 43.88 -53.70 11.11
CA ASP A 8 42.44 -53.45 11.26
C ASP A 8 42.14 -52.52 12.47
N ASN A 9 42.91 -52.67 13.56
CA ASN A 9 42.83 -51.75 14.70
C ASN A 9 43.32 -50.34 14.32
N ILE A 10 44.40 -50.24 13.55
CA ILE A 10 44.91 -48.99 12.98
C ILE A 10 43.85 -48.30 12.11
N LEU A 11 43.14 -49.06 11.25
CA LEU A 11 42.03 -48.55 10.44
C LEU A 11 40.87 -48.03 11.30
N ALA A 12 40.49 -48.76 12.35
CA ALA A 12 39.44 -48.32 13.27
C ALA A 12 39.81 -47.06 14.06
N GLU A 13 41.07 -46.94 14.48
CA GLU A 13 41.59 -45.75 15.17
C GLU A 13 41.65 -44.53 14.25
N ALA A 14 42.19 -44.70 13.03
CA ALA A 14 42.20 -43.64 12.03
C ALA A 14 40.78 -43.20 11.65
N ARG A 15 39.82 -44.14 11.51
CA ARG A 15 38.40 -43.82 11.27
C ARG A 15 37.82 -42.94 12.37
N LYS A 16 38.01 -43.28 13.65
CA LYS A 16 37.57 -42.45 14.78
C LYS A 16 38.14 -41.02 14.73
N LEU A 17 39.42 -40.88 14.35
CA LEU A 17 40.03 -39.57 14.17
C LEU A 17 39.39 -38.81 12.99
N THR A 18 39.13 -39.47 11.87
CA THR A 18 38.48 -38.83 10.72
C THR A 18 37.04 -38.38 11.03
N GLU A 19 36.30 -39.15 11.84
CA GLU A 19 34.94 -38.82 12.30
C GLU A 19 34.93 -37.68 13.33
N ALA A 20 36.06 -37.40 13.96
CA ALA A 20 36.30 -36.30 14.88
C ALA A 20 37.06 -35.12 14.25
N TYR A 21 37.12 -35.03 12.92
CA TYR A 21 37.80 -33.98 12.14
C TYR A 21 39.33 -33.90 12.30
N LYS A 22 39.96 -34.93 12.85
CA LYS A 22 41.41 -35.01 13.09
C LYS A 22 42.14 -35.67 11.91
N TRP A 23 41.98 -35.09 10.72
CA TRP A 23 42.48 -35.67 9.47
C TRP A 23 44.00 -35.69 9.37
N PHE A 24 44.69 -34.71 9.97
CA PHE A 24 46.16 -34.71 9.99
C PHE A 24 46.71 -35.85 10.84
N GLU A 25 46.14 -36.08 12.02
CA GLU A 25 46.48 -37.20 12.90
C GLU A 25 46.18 -38.53 12.22
N ALA A 26 45.02 -38.66 11.58
CA ALA A 26 44.69 -39.84 10.76
C ALA A 26 45.71 -40.06 9.64
N SER A 27 46.16 -38.99 8.96
CA SER A 27 47.20 -39.07 7.92
C SER A 27 48.53 -39.62 8.45
N LYS A 28 48.91 -39.27 9.69
CA LYS A 28 50.12 -39.81 10.32
C LYS A 28 49.98 -41.30 10.58
N ILE A 29 48.84 -41.73 11.10
CA ILE A 29 48.54 -43.16 11.31
C ILE A 29 48.61 -43.94 10.00
N TYR A 30 48.01 -43.43 8.91
CA TYR A 30 48.10 -44.09 7.61
C TYR A 30 49.53 -44.15 7.07
N LYS A 31 50.33 -43.10 7.28
CA LYS A 31 51.74 -43.06 6.89
C LYS A 31 52.58 -44.07 7.67
N ASP A 32 52.36 -44.19 8.97
CA ASP A 32 53.06 -45.15 9.83
C ASP A 32 52.66 -46.58 9.47
N ALA A 33 51.38 -46.82 9.17
CA ALA A 33 50.87 -48.10 8.71
C ALA A 33 51.48 -48.52 7.36
N LEU A 34 51.67 -47.57 6.43
CA LEU A 34 52.32 -47.83 5.15
C LEU A 34 53.77 -48.29 5.31
N ALA A 35 54.49 -47.83 6.34
CA ALA A 35 55.85 -48.28 6.62
C ALA A 35 55.93 -49.75 7.10
N LEU A 36 54.80 -50.33 7.52
CA LEU A 36 54.68 -51.73 7.95
C LEU A 36 54.21 -52.67 6.84
N ILE A 37 53.82 -52.14 5.67
CA ILE A 37 53.32 -52.93 4.54
C ILE A 37 54.47 -53.12 3.54
N ASP A 38 54.74 -54.38 3.18
CA ASP A 38 55.62 -54.68 2.06
C ASP A 38 54.91 -54.33 0.74
N SER A 39 55.23 -53.14 0.20
CA SER A 39 54.64 -52.64 -1.04
C SER A 39 54.97 -53.46 -2.29
N GLU A 40 56.02 -54.29 -2.25
CA GLU A 40 56.35 -55.22 -3.33
C GLU A 40 55.56 -56.54 -3.20
N GLY A 41 55.32 -56.99 -1.97
CA GLY A 41 54.57 -58.21 -1.66
C GLY A 41 53.03 -58.08 -1.69
N ASP A 42 52.49 -56.91 -1.32
CA ASP A 42 51.04 -56.64 -1.30
C ASP A 42 50.72 -55.23 -1.86
N PRO A 43 50.86 -55.03 -3.19
CA PRO A 43 50.64 -53.73 -3.82
C PRO A 43 49.19 -53.24 -3.69
N SER A 44 48.21 -54.14 -3.57
CA SER A 44 46.79 -53.79 -3.40
C SER A 44 46.54 -53.13 -2.05
N LYS A 45 47.05 -53.72 -0.97
CA LYS A 45 46.91 -53.17 0.38
C LYS A 45 47.72 -51.89 0.57
N ALA A 46 48.92 -51.82 -0.01
CA ALA A 46 49.70 -50.58 -0.05
C ALA A 46 48.94 -49.47 -0.80
N ALA A 47 48.30 -49.76 -1.93
CA ALA A 47 47.49 -48.79 -2.67
C ALA A 47 46.28 -48.30 -1.87
N GLN A 48 45.59 -49.19 -1.15
CA GLN A 48 44.46 -48.86 -0.29
C GLN A 48 44.86 -47.87 0.81
N PHE A 49 45.93 -48.15 1.56
CA PHE A 49 46.40 -47.26 2.62
C PHE A 49 46.95 -45.94 2.06
N THR A 50 47.60 -45.96 0.89
CA THR A 50 48.06 -44.74 0.21
C THR A 50 46.89 -43.86 -0.22
N SER A 51 45.79 -44.46 -0.67
CA SER A 51 44.55 -43.72 -1.00
C SER A 51 43.86 -43.15 0.23
N LEU A 52 43.86 -43.87 1.37
CA LEU A 52 43.33 -43.36 2.64
C LEU A 52 44.18 -42.21 3.19
N LEU A 53 45.51 -42.30 3.05
CA LEU A 53 46.45 -41.21 3.33
C LEU A 53 46.14 -40.00 2.44
N ALA A 54 46.03 -40.20 1.13
CA ALA A 54 45.75 -39.15 0.15
C ALA A 54 44.43 -38.43 0.46
N ASN A 55 43.38 -39.19 0.81
CA ASN A 55 42.07 -38.65 1.20
C ASN A 55 42.12 -37.89 2.53
N SER A 56 42.90 -38.36 3.50
CA SER A 56 43.08 -37.64 4.78
C SER A 56 43.83 -36.32 4.58
N LEU A 57 44.86 -36.32 3.73
CA LEU A 57 45.58 -35.10 3.34
C LEU A 57 44.68 -34.15 2.53
N TYR A 58 43.82 -34.68 1.65
CA TYR A 58 42.83 -33.90 0.91
C TYR A 58 41.88 -33.17 1.86
N ARG A 59 41.27 -33.88 2.82
CA ARG A 59 40.37 -33.29 3.82
C ARG A 59 41.10 -32.31 4.73
N HIS A 60 42.29 -32.66 5.21
CA HIS A 60 43.13 -31.77 6.02
C HIS A 60 43.53 -30.47 5.29
N SER A 61 43.63 -30.51 3.97
CA SER A 61 43.93 -29.30 3.19
C SER A 61 42.85 -28.24 3.35
N PHE A 62 41.57 -28.63 3.48
CA PHE A 62 40.47 -27.71 3.78
C PHE A 62 40.51 -27.12 5.20
N GLN A 63 41.37 -27.63 6.10
CA GLN A 63 41.70 -26.97 7.37
C GLN A 63 42.85 -25.97 7.24
N GLY A 64 43.21 -25.57 6.02
CA GLY A 64 44.19 -24.53 5.75
C GLY A 64 43.61 -23.14 6.05
N GLU A 65 44.35 -22.32 6.80
CA GLU A 65 43.89 -20.97 7.15
C GLU A 65 44.00 -19.97 6.00
N THR A 66 44.89 -20.24 5.05
CA THR A 66 45.15 -19.38 3.90
C THR A 66 45.17 -20.21 2.62
N ARG A 67 44.91 -19.55 1.48
CA ARG A 67 45.00 -20.16 0.15
C ARG A 67 46.37 -20.79 -0.11
N THR A 68 47.45 -20.21 0.41
CA THR A 68 48.82 -20.73 0.26
C THR A 68 48.98 -22.05 1.00
N ILE A 69 48.63 -22.10 2.29
CA ILE A 69 48.70 -23.31 3.11
C ILE A 69 47.80 -24.41 2.52
N PHE A 70 46.59 -24.03 2.09
CA PHE A 70 45.66 -24.93 1.41
C PHE A 70 46.31 -25.59 0.19
N LYS A 71 46.93 -24.81 -0.71
CA LYS A 71 47.59 -25.32 -1.92
C LYS A 71 48.79 -26.20 -1.62
N GLU A 72 49.60 -25.84 -0.62
CA GLU A 72 50.74 -26.64 -0.21
C GLU A 72 50.30 -28.01 0.30
N ARG A 73 49.29 -28.06 1.16
CA ARG A 73 48.72 -29.32 1.65
C ARG A 73 48.07 -30.14 0.52
N MET A 74 47.37 -29.48 -0.41
CA MET A 74 46.79 -30.14 -1.57
C MET A 74 47.84 -30.82 -2.44
N LYS A 75 49.04 -30.25 -2.60
CA LYS A 75 50.14 -30.91 -3.34
C LYS A 75 50.53 -32.25 -2.72
N HIS A 76 50.59 -32.34 -1.38
CA HIS A 76 50.87 -33.62 -0.71
C HIS A 76 49.77 -34.66 -0.95
N SER A 77 48.51 -34.23 -0.99
CA SER A 77 47.40 -35.12 -1.36
C SER A 77 47.52 -35.58 -2.82
N LYS A 78 47.88 -34.67 -3.74
CA LYS A 78 48.12 -35.00 -5.15
C LYS A 78 49.19 -36.08 -5.29
N ASP A 79 50.37 -35.85 -4.70
CA ASP A 79 51.50 -36.79 -4.77
C ASP A 79 51.13 -38.18 -4.22
N ALA A 80 50.31 -38.21 -3.15
CA ALA A 80 49.80 -39.45 -2.59
C ALA A 80 48.79 -40.15 -3.52
N TYR A 81 47.89 -39.42 -4.18
CA TYR A 81 46.98 -40.02 -5.18
C TYR A 81 47.74 -40.55 -6.40
N SER A 82 48.73 -39.82 -6.93
CA SER A 82 49.59 -40.31 -8.01
C SER A 82 50.37 -41.57 -7.59
N SER A 83 50.80 -41.65 -6.33
CA SER A 83 51.46 -42.85 -5.78
C SER A 83 50.50 -44.03 -5.66
N ALA A 84 49.25 -43.78 -5.22
CA ALA A 84 48.21 -44.80 -5.14
C ALA A 84 47.82 -45.33 -6.54
N GLU A 85 47.72 -44.45 -7.54
CA GLU A 85 47.48 -44.81 -8.95
C GLU A 85 48.49 -45.86 -9.43
N LEU A 86 49.79 -45.61 -9.25
CA LEU A 86 50.86 -46.53 -9.64
C LEU A 86 50.80 -47.87 -8.89
N LEU A 87 50.41 -47.86 -7.62
CA LEU A 87 50.27 -49.09 -6.83
C LEU A 87 49.03 -49.91 -7.26
N TYR A 88 47.90 -49.26 -7.56
CA TYR A 88 46.73 -49.92 -8.12
C TYR A 88 46.98 -50.50 -9.50
N GLU A 89 47.78 -49.82 -10.33
CA GLU A 89 48.18 -50.32 -11.64
C GLU A 89 48.99 -51.63 -11.49
N ARG A 90 49.94 -51.66 -10.55
CA ARG A 90 50.68 -52.88 -10.20
C ARG A 90 49.78 -53.99 -9.66
N ALA A 91 48.77 -53.63 -8.87
CA ALA A 91 47.76 -54.55 -8.34
C ALA A 91 46.72 -55.01 -9.38
N ARG A 92 46.74 -54.44 -10.59
CA ARG A 92 45.80 -54.71 -11.71
C ARG A 92 44.33 -54.41 -11.37
N LEU A 93 44.08 -53.39 -10.54
CA LEU A 93 42.74 -52.92 -10.18
C LEU A 93 42.40 -51.67 -11.01
N GLN A 94 41.90 -51.85 -12.23
CA GLN A 94 41.74 -50.76 -13.20
C GLN A 94 40.72 -49.71 -12.74
N SER A 95 39.61 -50.14 -12.14
CA SER A 95 38.61 -49.21 -11.57
C SER A 95 39.23 -48.25 -10.55
N GLN A 96 40.16 -48.75 -9.73
CA GLN A 96 40.85 -47.97 -8.70
C GLN A 96 41.94 -47.06 -9.28
N VAL A 97 42.61 -47.45 -10.37
CA VAL A 97 43.52 -46.58 -11.13
C VAL A 97 42.76 -45.35 -11.64
N SER A 98 41.65 -45.57 -12.35
CA SER A 98 40.82 -44.48 -12.88
C SER A 98 40.22 -43.61 -11.77
N LEU A 99 39.83 -44.22 -10.64
CA LEU A 99 39.35 -43.50 -9.45
C LEU A 99 40.45 -42.61 -8.85
N ALA A 100 41.66 -43.13 -8.66
CA ALA A 100 42.80 -42.37 -8.15
C ALA A 100 43.14 -41.20 -9.08
N LYS A 101 43.11 -41.41 -10.41
CA LYS A 101 43.31 -40.37 -11.41
C LYS A 101 42.27 -39.26 -11.33
N SER A 102 41.00 -39.64 -11.22
CA SER A 102 39.90 -38.69 -11.05
C SER A 102 40.09 -37.81 -9.82
N LYS A 103 40.48 -38.42 -8.68
CA LYS A 103 40.76 -37.68 -7.43
C LYS A 103 41.99 -36.79 -7.53
N GLU A 104 43.07 -37.23 -8.17
CA GLU A 104 44.24 -36.38 -8.43
C GLU A 104 43.87 -35.12 -9.24
N LEU A 105 43.09 -35.29 -10.32
CA LEU A 105 42.61 -34.16 -11.13
C LEU A 105 41.67 -33.23 -10.37
N LEU A 106 40.88 -33.77 -9.44
CA LEU A 106 40.06 -32.96 -8.54
C LEU A 106 40.94 -32.14 -7.57
N VAL A 107 42.04 -32.70 -7.08
CA VAL A 107 43.03 -31.92 -6.29
C VAL A 107 43.63 -30.79 -7.14
N GLU A 108 43.99 -31.06 -8.40
CA GLU A 108 44.48 -30.02 -9.30
C GLU A 108 43.45 -28.92 -9.55
N PHE A 109 42.18 -29.30 -9.72
CA PHE A 109 41.06 -28.36 -9.83
C PHE A 109 41.02 -27.40 -8.63
N TRP A 110 41.20 -27.91 -7.42
CA TRP A 110 41.23 -27.08 -6.22
C TRP A 110 42.48 -26.22 -6.10
N ILE A 111 43.61 -26.61 -6.69
CA ILE A 111 44.84 -25.80 -6.73
C ILE A 111 44.72 -24.66 -7.75
N ALA A 112 44.01 -24.90 -8.86
CA ALA A 112 43.83 -23.92 -9.93
C ALA A 112 43.08 -22.67 -9.44
N ASN A 113 43.48 -21.51 -9.95
CA ASN A 113 42.82 -20.23 -9.64
C ASN A 113 41.91 -19.76 -10.78
N LYS A 114 42.30 -20.01 -12.03
CA LYS A 114 41.60 -19.47 -13.20
C LYS A 114 40.44 -20.38 -13.59
N SER A 115 39.30 -19.78 -13.92
CA SER A 115 38.10 -20.52 -14.32
C SER A 115 38.31 -21.47 -15.51
N PRO A 116 39.00 -21.10 -16.62
CA PRO A 116 39.21 -22.01 -17.75
C PRO A 116 39.98 -23.28 -17.37
N ASP A 117 41.01 -23.13 -16.52
CA ASP A 117 41.81 -24.26 -16.03
C ASP A 117 40.94 -25.19 -15.17
N ARG A 118 40.15 -24.61 -14.26
CA ARG A 118 39.19 -25.35 -13.42
C ARG A 118 38.17 -26.13 -14.26
N THR A 119 37.58 -25.49 -15.28
CA THR A 119 36.62 -26.14 -16.19
C THR A 119 37.24 -27.32 -16.94
N ALA A 120 38.46 -27.17 -17.44
CA ALA A 120 39.15 -28.24 -18.15
C ALA A 120 39.52 -29.41 -17.20
N LEU A 121 39.99 -29.10 -16.00
CA LEU A 121 40.38 -30.10 -15.00
C LEU A 121 39.18 -30.91 -14.51
N ILE A 122 38.07 -30.25 -14.15
CA ILE A 122 36.88 -30.96 -13.65
C ILE A 122 36.23 -31.82 -14.73
N ALA A 123 36.26 -31.38 -16.00
CA ALA A 123 35.78 -32.19 -17.13
C ALA A 123 36.59 -33.48 -17.30
N LYS A 124 37.92 -33.40 -17.18
CA LYS A 124 38.81 -34.58 -17.21
C LYS A 124 38.57 -35.50 -16.00
N ALA A 125 38.40 -34.92 -14.80
CA ALA A 125 38.10 -35.68 -13.60
C ALA A 125 36.79 -36.47 -13.73
N ILE A 126 35.74 -35.86 -14.31
CA ILE A 126 34.47 -36.53 -14.63
C ILE A 126 34.69 -37.66 -15.65
N GLY A 127 35.51 -37.44 -16.67
CA GLY A 127 35.85 -38.48 -17.66
C GLY A 127 36.41 -39.74 -17.01
N HIS A 128 37.44 -39.59 -16.19
CA HIS A 128 38.02 -40.73 -15.46
C HIS A 128 37.08 -41.30 -14.38
N ALA A 129 36.23 -40.49 -13.76
CA ALA A 129 35.22 -41.00 -12.82
C ALA A 129 34.21 -41.92 -13.52
N ARG A 130 33.79 -41.57 -14.75
CA ARG A 130 32.92 -42.43 -15.57
C ARG A 130 33.62 -43.71 -16.00
N GLU A 131 34.88 -43.63 -16.42
CA GLU A 131 35.71 -44.81 -16.73
C GLU A 131 35.83 -45.74 -15.52
N ALA A 132 36.05 -45.18 -14.32
CA ALA A 132 36.13 -45.95 -13.08
C ALA A 132 34.83 -46.69 -12.76
N VAL A 133 33.67 -46.07 -13.00
CA VAL A 133 32.36 -46.72 -12.85
C VAL A 133 32.22 -47.89 -13.82
N ILE A 134 32.51 -47.69 -15.11
CA ILE A 134 32.41 -48.74 -16.14
C ILE A 134 33.31 -49.94 -15.77
N GLN A 135 34.55 -49.67 -15.38
CA GLN A 135 35.49 -50.72 -14.97
C GLN A 135 35.04 -51.44 -13.69
N ALA A 136 34.48 -50.72 -12.71
CA ALA A 136 33.96 -51.33 -11.49
C ALA A 136 32.73 -52.22 -11.75
N GLU A 137 31.89 -51.88 -12.74
CA GLU A 137 30.77 -52.72 -13.18
C GLU A 137 31.28 -54.04 -13.78
N GLU A 138 32.36 -53.99 -14.57
CA GLU A 138 33.02 -55.17 -15.13
C GLU A 138 33.70 -56.04 -14.05
N GLU A 139 34.25 -55.41 -13.01
CA GLU A 139 34.89 -56.08 -11.86
C GLU A 139 33.86 -56.73 -10.89
N VAL A 140 32.58 -56.37 -10.97
CA VAL A 140 31.47 -56.86 -10.12
C VAL A 140 31.74 -56.66 -8.62
N ASP A 141 32.50 -55.62 -8.27
CA ASP A 141 32.81 -55.25 -6.89
C ASP A 141 31.86 -54.14 -6.42
N LYS A 142 30.93 -54.49 -5.53
CA LYS A 142 29.96 -53.55 -4.96
C LYS A 142 30.59 -52.40 -4.17
N GLU A 143 31.70 -52.66 -3.47
CA GLU A 143 32.40 -51.61 -2.71
C GLU A 143 33.14 -50.66 -3.64
N ALA A 144 33.77 -51.20 -4.69
CA ALA A 144 34.35 -50.37 -5.75
C ALA A 144 33.28 -49.52 -6.45
N LEU A 145 32.12 -50.11 -6.80
CA LEU A 145 30.99 -49.41 -7.41
C LEU A 145 30.46 -48.28 -6.52
N ALA A 146 30.28 -48.53 -5.22
CA ALA A 146 29.81 -47.50 -4.29
C ALA A 146 30.77 -46.29 -4.27
N LYS A 147 32.08 -46.54 -4.19
CA LYS A 147 33.12 -45.50 -4.15
C LYS A 147 33.26 -44.74 -5.48
N THR A 148 33.12 -45.41 -6.62
CA THR A 148 33.24 -44.76 -7.94
C THR A 148 32.01 -43.90 -8.25
N PHE A 149 30.79 -44.36 -7.90
CA PHE A 149 29.58 -43.52 -7.99
C PHE A 149 29.62 -42.32 -7.02
N GLU A 150 30.09 -42.51 -5.79
CA GLU A 150 30.30 -41.40 -4.83
C GLU A 150 31.23 -40.34 -5.41
N ASN A 151 32.39 -40.77 -5.94
CA ASN A 151 33.35 -39.85 -6.56
C ASN A 151 32.79 -39.15 -7.80
N LEU A 152 32.03 -39.88 -8.64
CA LEU A 152 31.37 -39.31 -9.80
C LEU A 152 30.36 -38.22 -9.39
N ALA A 153 29.54 -38.49 -8.38
CA ALA A 153 28.60 -37.52 -7.84
C ALA A 153 29.31 -36.29 -7.24
N MET A 154 30.42 -36.49 -6.52
CA MET A 154 31.25 -35.38 -6.02
C MET A 154 31.86 -34.55 -7.15
N CYS A 155 32.38 -35.18 -8.20
CA CYS A 155 32.89 -34.48 -9.38
C CYS A 155 31.79 -33.63 -10.04
N TYR A 156 30.56 -34.14 -10.12
CA TYR A 156 29.43 -33.34 -10.60
C TYR A 156 29.09 -32.17 -9.66
N ARG A 157 29.07 -32.38 -8.34
CA ARG A 157 28.86 -31.31 -7.36
C ARG A 157 29.89 -30.20 -7.45
N HIS A 158 31.17 -30.54 -7.61
CA HIS A 158 32.24 -29.55 -7.75
C HIS A 158 32.28 -28.89 -9.13
N SER A 159 31.75 -29.57 -10.15
CA SER A 159 31.54 -29.01 -11.49
C SER A 159 30.47 -27.91 -11.53
N LEU A 160 29.68 -27.73 -10.47
CA LEU A 160 28.81 -26.56 -10.32
C LEU A 160 29.59 -25.28 -9.99
N GLU A 161 30.83 -25.37 -9.51
CA GLU A 161 31.65 -24.19 -9.16
C GLU A 161 32.27 -23.48 -10.37
N VAL A 162 31.99 -23.96 -11.59
CA VAL A 162 32.44 -23.37 -12.86
C VAL A 162 31.24 -22.87 -13.68
N PRO A 163 31.38 -21.76 -14.43
CA PRO A 163 30.29 -21.20 -15.23
C PRO A 163 29.75 -22.17 -16.29
N ARG A 164 28.42 -22.27 -16.43
CA ARG A 164 27.70 -23.11 -17.41
C ARG A 164 26.41 -22.43 -17.86
N ASP A 165 25.93 -22.77 -19.07
CA ASP A 165 24.57 -22.43 -19.49
C ASP A 165 23.53 -23.28 -18.74
N PHE A 166 22.27 -22.83 -18.74
CA PHE A 166 21.18 -23.48 -18.02
C PHE A 166 21.03 -24.97 -18.33
N LYS A 167 21.03 -25.31 -19.63
CA LYS A 167 20.75 -26.67 -20.09
C LYS A 167 21.84 -27.61 -19.60
N SER A 168 23.10 -27.17 -19.70
CA SER A 168 24.25 -27.90 -19.16
C SER A 168 24.19 -28.02 -17.63
N MET A 169 23.78 -26.96 -16.91
CA MET A 169 23.62 -27.00 -15.45
C MET A 169 22.52 -27.98 -15.02
N LYS A 170 21.36 -27.94 -15.68
CA LYS A 170 20.25 -28.85 -15.40
C LYS A 170 20.64 -30.31 -15.58
N GLN A 171 21.25 -30.65 -16.73
CA GLN A 171 21.73 -32.00 -16.97
C GLN A 171 22.78 -32.43 -15.92
N LEU A 172 23.69 -31.51 -15.55
CA LEU A 172 24.70 -31.80 -14.54
C LEU A 172 24.11 -32.12 -13.17
N VAL A 173 23.05 -31.41 -12.75
CA VAL A 173 22.35 -31.66 -11.49
C VAL A 173 21.59 -32.99 -11.53
N GLU A 174 20.95 -33.32 -12.67
CA GLU A 174 20.30 -34.62 -12.87
C GLU A 174 21.31 -35.78 -12.83
N ASP A 175 22.46 -35.63 -13.49
CA ASP A 175 23.56 -36.58 -13.47
C ASP A 175 24.13 -36.74 -12.04
N MET A 176 24.24 -35.63 -11.29
CA MET A 176 24.66 -35.63 -9.88
C MET A 176 23.71 -36.44 -8.99
N ILE A 177 22.39 -36.18 -9.08
CA ILE A 177 21.38 -36.89 -8.30
C ILE A 177 21.40 -38.38 -8.63
N SER A 178 21.47 -38.72 -9.92
CA SER A 178 21.52 -40.11 -10.40
C SER A 178 22.75 -40.87 -9.88
N ALA A 179 23.94 -40.26 -9.97
CA ALA A 179 25.16 -40.85 -9.45
C ALA A 179 25.12 -41.01 -7.91
N ALA A 180 24.59 -40.02 -7.18
CA ALA A 180 24.44 -40.11 -5.73
C ALA A 180 23.43 -41.19 -5.31
N GLU A 181 22.32 -41.32 -6.03
CA GLU A 181 21.32 -42.37 -5.82
C GLU A 181 21.94 -43.77 -6.03
N LYS A 182 22.71 -43.95 -7.10
CA LYS A 182 23.46 -45.19 -7.34
C LYS A 182 24.47 -45.50 -6.23
N ALA A 183 25.15 -44.49 -5.69
CA ALA A 183 26.04 -44.67 -4.55
C ALA A 183 25.28 -45.11 -3.29
N VAL A 184 24.13 -44.48 -2.99
CA VAL A 184 23.24 -44.85 -1.87
C VAL A 184 22.73 -46.29 -2.02
N GLU A 185 22.27 -46.69 -3.21
CA GLU A 185 21.81 -48.06 -3.50
C GLU A 185 22.89 -49.10 -3.14
N ASN A 186 24.14 -48.86 -3.55
CA ASN A 186 25.24 -49.77 -3.28
C ASN A 186 25.66 -49.75 -1.79
N TYR A 187 25.79 -48.57 -1.18
CA TYR A 187 26.17 -48.43 0.23
C TYR A 187 25.13 -49.00 1.20
N ARG A 188 23.84 -49.05 0.84
CA ARG A 188 22.81 -49.75 1.65
C ARG A 188 23.09 -51.24 1.83
N SER A 189 23.88 -51.85 0.94
CA SER A 189 24.28 -53.25 1.02
C SER A 189 25.66 -53.46 1.68
N ILE A 190 26.30 -52.40 2.16
CA ILE A 190 27.64 -52.38 2.74
C ILE A 190 27.56 -51.80 4.16
N ASP A 191 28.28 -52.37 5.13
CA ASP A 191 28.33 -51.84 6.50
C ASP A 191 29.26 -50.61 6.62
N ASN A 192 28.80 -49.48 6.06
CA ASN A 192 29.49 -48.19 6.15
C ASN A 192 28.48 -47.03 6.31
N PRO A 193 27.88 -46.87 7.50
CA PRO A 193 26.80 -45.91 7.71
C PRO A 193 27.24 -44.46 7.50
N THR A 194 28.50 -44.12 7.75
CA THR A 194 29.04 -42.77 7.55
C THR A 194 29.13 -42.40 6.06
N ALA A 195 29.58 -43.33 5.20
CA ALA A 195 29.59 -43.10 3.75
C ALA A 195 28.18 -43.04 3.16
N LEU A 196 27.28 -43.93 3.62
CA LEU A 196 25.86 -43.89 3.25
C LEU A 196 25.23 -42.53 3.57
N LEU A 197 25.45 -42.01 4.78
CA LEU A 197 24.96 -40.70 5.21
C LEU A 197 25.46 -39.58 4.29
N GLY A 198 26.75 -39.59 3.92
CA GLY A 198 27.33 -38.60 3.02
C GLY A 198 26.73 -38.63 1.62
N CYS A 199 26.50 -39.81 1.04
CA CYS A 199 25.84 -39.92 -0.26
C CYS A 199 24.36 -39.49 -0.23
N MET A 200 23.66 -39.77 0.87
CA MET A 200 22.28 -39.31 1.07
C MET A 200 22.20 -37.78 1.20
N GLU A 201 23.14 -37.15 1.90
CA GLU A 201 23.26 -35.69 1.95
C GLU A 201 23.53 -35.13 0.54
N LEU A 202 24.51 -35.67 -0.18
CA LEU A 202 24.85 -35.22 -1.54
C LEU A 202 23.67 -35.32 -2.51
N MET A 203 22.92 -36.42 -2.44
CA MET A 203 21.68 -36.63 -3.19
C MET A 203 20.63 -35.57 -2.83
N THR A 204 20.46 -35.28 -1.54
CA THR A 204 19.50 -34.28 -1.06
C THR A 204 19.90 -32.86 -1.48
N SER A 205 21.19 -32.52 -1.40
CA SER A 205 21.75 -31.27 -1.90
C SER A 205 21.52 -31.09 -3.40
N GLY A 206 21.66 -32.17 -4.20
CA GLY A 206 21.30 -32.15 -5.62
C GLY A 206 19.82 -31.85 -5.86
N LEU A 207 18.93 -32.47 -5.08
CA LEU A 207 17.48 -32.20 -5.14
C LEU A 207 17.14 -30.75 -4.76
N ILE A 208 17.80 -30.19 -3.75
CA ILE A 208 17.62 -28.78 -3.33
C ILE A 208 18.07 -27.83 -4.44
N ILE A 209 19.24 -28.07 -5.05
CA ILE A 209 19.74 -27.25 -6.16
C ILE A 209 18.79 -27.33 -7.35
N SER A 210 18.28 -28.53 -7.66
CA SER A 210 17.26 -28.75 -8.70
C SER A 210 15.99 -27.94 -8.41
N GLN A 211 15.48 -28.01 -7.18
CA GLN A 211 14.29 -27.26 -6.76
C GLN A 211 14.51 -25.74 -6.84
N ALA A 212 15.68 -25.25 -6.41
CA ALA A 212 15.97 -23.82 -6.38
C ALA A 212 16.19 -23.22 -7.78
N HIS A 213 16.83 -23.98 -8.70
CA HIS A 213 17.32 -23.43 -9.96
C HIS A 213 16.66 -24.01 -11.22
N THR A 214 16.18 -25.27 -11.22
CA THR A 214 15.79 -25.95 -12.47
C THR A 214 14.35 -26.48 -12.51
N HIS A 215 13.72 -26.73 -11.36
CA HIS A 215 12.38 -27.33 -11.24
C HIS A 215 11.60 -26.82 -10.02
N ARG A 216 11.52 -25.49 -9.84
CA ARG A 216 10.83 -24.90 -8.69
C ARG A 216 9.35 -25.32 -8.64
N GLY A 217 8.90 -25.85 -7.50
CA GLY A 217 7.52 -26.28 -7.26
C GLY A 217 7.22 -27.77 -7.49
N ASP A 218 8.24 -28.61 -7.72
CA ASP A 218 8.03 -30.06 -7.85
C ASP A 218 7.64 -30.70 -6.51
N VAL A 219 6.36 -31.08 -6.39
CA VAL A 219 5.78 -31.66 -5.18
C VAL A 219 6.41 -33.02 -4.86
N GLU A 220 6.79 -33.81 -5.86
CA GLU A 220 7.33 -35.15 -5.63
C GLU A 220 8.78 -35.07 -5.15
N ASN A 221 9.60 -34.22 -5.76
CA ASN A 221 10.94 -33.93 -5.26
C ASN A 221 10.90 -33.32 -3.86
N THR A 222 9.93 -32.45 -3.57
CA THR A 222 9.71 -31.90 -2.22
C THR A 222 9.43 -33.01 -1.20
N ARG A 223 8.52 -33.94 -1.49
CA ARG A 223 8.26 -35.09 -0.61
C ARG A 223 9.49 -35.97 -0.44
N ARG A 224 10.23 -36.22 -1.53
CA ARG A 224 11.45 -37.02 -1.54
C ARG A 224 12.52 -36.40 -0.62
N MET A 225 12.74 -35.09 -0.71
CA MET A 225 13.67 -34.36 0.17
C MET A 225 13.27 -34.48 1.65
N HIS A 226 12.00 -34.26 2.00
CA HIS A 226 11.52 -34.42 3.38
C HIS A 226 11.59 -35.87 3.89
N SER A 227 11.44 -36.85 3.00
CA SER A 227 11.64 -38.27 3.35
C SER A 227 13.12 -38.58 3.63
N LEU A 228 14.02 -38.15 2.75
CA LEU A 228 15.46 -38.33 2.92
C LEU A 228 15.96 -37.61 4.19
N ALA A 229 15.50 -36.39 4.46
CA ALA A 229 15.87 -35.66 5.67
C ALA A 229 15.54 -36.42 6.96
N ARG A 230 14.39 -37.12 7.01
CA ARG A 230 14.02 -37.97 8.16
C ARG A 230 14.93 -39.17 8.30
N GLU A 231 15.25 -39.84 7.19
CA GLU A 231 16.16 -41.00 7.17
C GLU A 231 17.60 -40.58 7.57
N ILE A 232 18.10 -39.47 7.02
CA ILE A 232 19.40 -38.86 7.37
C ILE A 232 19.47 -38.54 8.86
N LYS A 233 18.40 -37.96 9.43
CA LYS A 233 18.33 -37.63 10.86
C LYS A 233 18.40 -38.87 11.75
N GLU A 234 17.70 -39.94 11.38
CA GLU A 234 17.73 -41.20 12.13
C GLU A 234 19.10 -41.90 12.02
N LEU A 235 19.65 -41.99 10.81
CA LEU A 235 20.99 -42.54 10.58
C LEU A 235 22.07 -41.74 11.31
N SER A 236 21.98 -40.41 11.28
CA SER A 236 22.87 -39.50 11.99
C SER A 236 22.91 -39.76 13.50
N ARG A 237 21.73 -39.96 14.12
CA ARG A 237 21.63 -40.32 15.55
C ARG A 237 22.27 -41.67 15.85
N ASN A 238 22.11 -42.65 14.96
CA ASN A 238 22.69 -43.98 15.13
C ASN A 238 24.22 -43.96 15.02
N ILE A 239 24.78 -43.12 14.16
CA ILE A 239 26.24 -42.92 14.03
C ILE A 239 26.80 -42.18 15.25
N GLY A 240 26.10 -41.14 15.74
CA GLY A 240 26.41 -40.48 17.01
C GLY A 240 27.69 -39.63 17.00
N THR A 241 28.17 -39.20 15.84
CA THR A 241 29.37 -38.34 15.71
C THR A 241 29.01 -36.88 15.43
N PRO A 242 29.88 -35.92 15.79
CA PRO A 242 29.71 -34.50 15.44
C PRO A 242 29.52 -34.30 13.92
N TYR A 243 30.28 -35.02 13.10
CA TYR A 243 30.17 -35.00 11.64
C TYR A 243 28.78 -35.42 11.16
N ALA A 244 28.28 -36.55 11.64
CA ALA A 244 26.96 -37.03 11.25
C ALA A 244 25.86 -36.07 11.68
N ARG A 245 26.00 -35.44 12.85
CA ARG A 245 25.04 -34.45 13.35
C ARG A 245 25.02 -33.19 12.48
N LEU A 246 26.19 -32.71 12.06
CA LEU A 246 26.31 -31.52 11.21
C LEU A 246 25.62 -31.72 9.86
N LEU A 247 25.86 -32.84 9.16
CA LEU A 247 25.21 -33.12 7.86
C LEU A 247 23.69 -33.17 7.97
N SER A 248 23.16 -33.78 9.05
CA SER A 248 21.72 -33.80 9.31
C SER A 248 21.15 -32.40 9.52
N LEU A 249 21.86 -31.54 10.26
CA LEU A 249 21.43 -30.16 10.51
C LEU A 249 21.49 -29.31 9.23
N GLU A 250 22.50 -29.52 8.38
CA GLU A 250 22.64 -28.84 7.09
C GLU A 250 21.47 -29.15 6.15
N VAL A 251 21.10 -30.42 6.02
CA VAL A 251 19.92 -30.84 5.23
C VAL A 251 18.63 -30.25 5.80
N GLU A 252 18.42 -30.35 7.12
CA GLU A 252 17.23 -29.78 7.78
C GLU A 252 17.14 -28.26 7.58
N GLY A 253 18.28 -27.56 7.72
CA GLY A 253 18.38 -26.11 7.55
C GLY A 253 18.13 -25.68 6.10
N ALA A 254 18.78 -26.32 5.14
CA ALA A 254 18.65 -25.99 3.72
C ALA A 254 17.22 -26.24 3.21
N ILE A 255 16.56 -27.33 3.61
CA ILE A 255 15.15 -27.58 3.27
C ILE A 255 14.24 -26.50 3.88
N ALA A 256 14.45 -26.16 5.15
CA ALA A 256 13.65 -25.12 5.81
C ALA A 256 13.74 -23.76 5.08
N VAL A 257 14.92 -23.41 4.57
CA VAL A 257 15.19 -22.13 3.91
C VAL A 257 14.78 -22.14 2.43
N GLU A 258 15.32 -23.07 1.64
CA GLU A 258 15.21 -23.06 0.17
C GLU A 258 13.91 -23.68 -0.35
N VAL A 259 13.29 -24.58 0.44
CA VAL A 259 12.10 -25.32 0.04
C VAL A 259 10.86 -24.82 0.77
N ASP A 260 10.90 -24.77 2.10
CA ASP A 260 9.73 -24.40 2.91
C ASP A 260 9.56 -22.87 3.04
N GLY A 261 10.65 -22.10 2.96
CA GLY A 261 10.69 -20.67 3.25
C GLY A 261 10.44 -20.32 4.73
N ASP A 262 10.61 -21.30 5.63
CA ASP A 262 10.37 -21.16 7.06
C ASP A 262 11.71 -20.98 7.81
N TYR A 263 12.18 -19.74 7.82
CA TYR A 263 13.46 -19.37 8.45
C TYR A 263 13.48 -19.57 9.97
N LYS A 264 12.33 -19.83 10.62
CA LYS A 264 12.30 -20.15 12.07
C LYS A 264 12.65 -21.62 12.29
N LYS A 265 12.27 -22.53 11.39
CA LYS A 265 12.61 -23.96 11.47
C LYS A 265 14.11 -24.24 11.35
N SER A 266 14.88 -23.33 10.76
CA SER A 266 16.33 -23.45 10.64
C SER A 266 17.12 -22.97 11.87
N LEU A 267 16.46 -22.44 12.91
CA LEU A 267 17.12 -22.03 14.16
C LEU A 267 18.03 -23.11 14.80
N PRO A 268 17.67 -24.42 14.82
CA PRO A 268 18.57 -25.45 15.32
C PRO A 268 19.88 -25.54 14.52
N PHE A 269 19.82 -25.37 13.20
CA PHE A 269 21.00 -25.35 12.34
C PHE A 269 21.92 -24.17 12.68
N ILE A 270 21.36 -23.01 13.00
CA ILE A 270 22.15 -21.85 13.45
C ILE A 270 22.80 -22.12 14.82
N LYS A 271 22.01 -22.60 15.80
CA LYS A 271 22.47 -22.73 17.18
C LYS A 271 23.44 -23.88 17.42
N GLU A 272 23.30 -24.97 16.65
CA GLU A 272 24.08 -26.20 16.82
C GLU A 272 25.00 -26.47 15.63
N GLY A 273 24.53 -26.25 14.41
CA GLY A 273 25.28 -26.54 13.18
C GLY A 273 26.46 -25.60 12.95
N VAL A 274 26.29 -24.29 13.14
CA VAL A 274 27.39 -23.32 12.97
C VAL A 274 28.56 -23.60 13.93
N PRO A 275 28.36 -23.81 15.25
CA PRO A 275 29.45 -24.21 16.14
C PRO A 275 30.14 -25.52 15.74
N LEU A 276 29.38 -26.55 15.33
CA LEU A 276 29.94 -27.83 14.87
C LEU A 276 30.79 -27.66 13.59
N ALA A 277 30.34 -26.82 12.66
CA ALA A 277 31.12 -26.50 11.46
C ALA A 277 32.43 -25.79 11.82
N ILE A 278 32.40 -24.84 12.76
CA ILE A 278 33.61 -24.16 13.25
C ILE A 278 34.57 -25.15 13.92
N GLU A 279 34.07 -26.07 14.75
CA GLU A 279 34.88 -27.10 15.41
C GLU A 279 35.62 -28.00 14.40
N SER A 280 35.01 -28.27 13.24
CA SER A 280 35.63 -29.09 12.19
C SER A 280 36.89 -28.46 11.58
N GLY A 281 36.99 -27.12 11.59
CA GLY A 281 38.00 -26.37 10.84
C GLY A 281 37.92 -26.51 9.32
N ASP A 282 36.95 -27.25 8.78
CA ASP A 282 36.80 -27.50 7.34
C ASP A 282 36.18 -26.28 6.65
N ARG A 283 36.97 -25.61 5.81
CA ARG A 283 36.56 -24.38 5.13
C ARG A 283 35.38 -24.57 4.18
N ILE A 284 35.13 -25.77 3.66
CA ILE A 284 33.91 -26.04 2.86
C ILE A 284 32.68 -26.00 3.78
N LEU A 285 32.71 -26.76 4.87
CA LEU A 285 31.59 -26.85 5.82
C LEU A 285 31.36 -25.51 6.52
N MET A 286 32.42 -24.88 7.02
CA MET A 286 32.35 -23.55 7.64
C MET A 286 31.78 -22.50 6.68
N GLY A 287 32.25 -22.49 5.43
CA GLY A 287 31.80 -21.55 4.42
C GLY A 287 30.34 -21.76 4.01
N GLY A 288 29.95 -23.01 3.70
CA GLY A 288 28.58 -23.35 3.31
C GLY A 288 27.57 -23.03 4.41
N VAL A 289 27.84 -23.48 5.63
CA VAL A 289 26.96 -23.25 6.79
C VAL A 289 26.88 -21.77 7.14
N SER A 290 27.98 -21.03 7.07
CA SER A 290 27.98 -19.58 7.35
C SER A 290 27.26 -18.78 6.26
N ALA A 291 27.37 -19.17 4.98
CA ALA A 291 26.64 -18.53 3.89
C ALA A 291 25.12 -18.75 4.00
N ALA A 292 24.69 -19.96 4.34
CA ALA A 292 23.28 -20.24 4.63
C ALA A 292 22.79 -19.41 5.84
N ASN A 293 23.56 -19.35 6.93
CA ASN A 293 23.26 -18.51 8.10
C ASN A 293 23.12 -17.03 7.75
N LEU A 294 24.02 -16.51 6.91
CA LEU A 294 23.97 -15.13 6.44
C LEU A 294 22.66 -14.83 5.68
N SER A 295 22.23 -15.74 4.79
CA SER A 295 20.94 -15.63 4.09
C SER A 295 19.74 -15.67 5.03
N MET A 296 19.75 -16.57 6.02
CA MET A 296 18.68 -16.64 7.01
C MET A 296 18.54 -15.35 7.82
N LEU A 297 19.65 -14.79 8.30
CA LEU A 297 19.65 -13.52 9.03
C LEU A 297 19.03 -12.41 8.18
N PHE A 298 19.38 -12.34 6.90
CA PHE A 298 18.81 -11.37 5.96
C PHE A 298 17.28 -11.50 5.85
N TRP A 299 16.76 -12.70 5.54
CA TRP A 299 15.33 -12.90 5.33
C TRP A 299 14.50 -12.80 6.62
N MET A 300 15.05 -13.24 7.76
CA MET A 300 14.45 -13.00 9.07
C MET A 300 14.37 -11.50 9.37
N GLY A 301 15.40 -10.73 8.99
CA GLY A 301 15.37 -9.27 9.06
C GLY A 301 14.20 -8.70 8.25
N ILE A 302 14.09 -9.04 6.96
CA ILE A 302 13.04 -8.49 6.08
C ILE A 302 11.63 -8.81 6.58
N SER A 303 11.41 -10.03 7.09
CA SER A 303 10.09 -10.53 7.48
C SER A 303 9.60 -10.04 8.85
N GLU A 304 10.47 -9.43 9.64
CA GLU A 304 10.15 -8.98 11.00
C GLU A 304 9.46 -7.60 10.98
N GLU A 305 8.39 -7.42 11.76
CA GLU A 305 7.76 -6.09 11.93
C GLU A 305 8.48 -5.26 12.98
N ASP A 306 9.05 -5.90 14.02
CA ASP A 306 9.80 -5.23 15.08
C ASP A 306 11.13 -4.67 14.55
N PRO A 307 11.33 -3.33 14.54
CA PRO A 307 12.52 -2.73 13.96
C PRO A 307 13.83 -3.10 14.67
N GLU A 308 13.82 -3.35 15.98
CA GLU A 308 15.04 -3.68 16.72
C GLU A 308 15.50 -5.10 16.43
N LYS A 309 14.55 -6.03 16.34
CA LYS A 309 14.86 -7.39 15.92
C LYS A 309 15.35 -7.40 14.47
N LYS A 310 14.68 -6.65 13.60
CA LYS A 310 15.11 -6.45 12.21
C LYS A 310 16.53 -5.90 12.12
N ARG A 311 16.85 -4.85 12.88
CA ARG A 311 18.21 -4.28 13.02
C ARG A 311 19.22 -5.32 13.46
N ALA A 312 18.92 -6.02 14.55
CA ALA A 312 19.83 -7.01 15.13
C ALA A 312 20.19 -8.11 14.12
N PHE A 313 19.21 -8.59 13.34
CA PHE A 313 19.45 -9.58 12.29
C PHE A 313 20.38 -9.04 11.19
N LEU A 314 20.10 -7.85 10.67
CA LEU A 314 20.87 -7.26 9.57
C LEU A 314 22.29 -6.84 9.99
N GLU A 315 22.46 -6.25 11.18
CA GLU A 315 23.78 -5.89 11.73
C GLU A 315 24.63 -7.14 12.02
N THR A 316 24.01 -8.23 12.48
CA THR A 316 24.70 -9.52 12.63
C THR A 316 25.15 -10.04 11.26
N GLY A 317 24.29 -9.95 10.24
CA GLY A 317 24.65 -10.31 8.86
C GLY A 317 25.83 -9.49 8.32
N ILE A 318 25.83 -8.17 8.52
CA ILE A 318 26.94 -7.28 8.15
C ILE A 318 28.24 -7.71 8.83
N THR A 319 28.18 -8.04 10.12
CA THR A 319 29.35 -8.44 10.91
C THR A 319 29.90 -9.80 10.46
N LYS A 320 29.02 -10.73 10.08
CA LYS A 320 29.38 -12.11 9.69
C LYS A 320 29.79 -12.28 8.23
N GLY A 321 29.45 -11.32 7.36
CA GLY A 321 29.79 -11.36 5.93
C GLY A 321 31.29 -11.55 5.63
N PRO A 322 32.22 -10.72 6.16
CA PRO A 322 33.65 -10.85 5.88
C PRO A 322 34.24 -12.19 6.32
N GLU A 323 33.82 -12.66 7.50
CA GLU A 323 34.23 -13.97 8.04
C GLU A 323 33.78 -15.11 7.11
N THR A 324 32.52 -15.08 6.69
CA THR A 324 31.94 -16.05 5.75
C THR A 324 32.70 -16.06 4.42
N ILE A 325 32.94 -14.88 3.85
CA ILE A 325 33.70 -14.72 2.59
C ILE A 325 35.11 -15.31 2.73
N SER A 326 35.79 -15.07 3.85
CA SER A 326 37.14 -15.60 4.10
C SER A 326 37.20 -17.13 4.15
N TYR A 327 36.12 -17.79 4.56
CA TYR A 327 36.05 -19.26 4.53
C TYR A 327 35.94 -19.77 3.09
N LEU A 328 35.13 -19.12 2.27
CA LEU A 328 34.83 -19.51 0.89
C LEU A 328 35.98 -19.22 -0.09
N GLU A 329 36.80 -18.20 0.18
CA GLU A 329 37.93 -17.80 -0.68
C GLU A 329 39.12 -18.76 -0.62
N VAL A 330 39.28 -19.51 0.47
CA VAL A 330 40.39 -20.49 0.62
C VAL A 330 40.27 -21.64 -0.39
N PRO A 331 39.13 -22.36 -0.49
CA PRO A 331 38.93 -23.36 -1.54
C PRO A 331 38.47 -22.77 -2.89
N ILE A 332 38.00 -21.51 -2.93
CA ILE A 332 37.35 -20.88 -4.11
C ILE A 332 36.03 -21.60 -4.46
N LEU A 333 35.03 -21.42 -3.60
CA LEU A 333 33.65 -21.83 -3.85
C LEU A 333 32.89 -20.71 -4.57
N SER A 334 32.99 -20.66 -5.89
CA SER A 334 32.58 -19.51 -6.72
C SER A 334 31.11 -19.13 -6.52
N LEU A 335 30.20 -20.12 -6.50
CA LEU A 335 28.76 -19.87 -6.39
C LEU A 335 28.37 -19.38 -4.97
N PRO A 336 28.73 -20.10 -3.88
CA PRO A 336 28.49 -19.60 -2.52
C PRO A 336 29.17 -18.25 -2.26
N LEU A 337 30.30 -17.97 -2.88
CA LEU A 337 31.04 -16.72 -2.71
C LEU A 337 30.34 -15.53 -3.37
N ASP A 338 29.82 -15.67 -4.60
CA ASP A 338 28.98 -14.62 -5.23
C ASP A 338 27.75 -14.36 -4.37
N TYR A 339 27.07 -15.43 -3.93
CA TYR A 339 25.89 -15.33 -3.08
C TYR A 339 26.18 -14.68 -1.71
N ALA A 340 27.25 -15.08 -1.02
CA ALA A 340 27.61 -14.49 0.27
C ALA A 340 27.96 -13.00 0.15
N ARG A 341 28.63 -12.59 -0.93
CA ARG A 341 28.92 -11.17 -1.21
C ARG A 341 27.65 -10.39 -1.52
N ASP A 342 26.74 -10.96 -2.29
CA ASP A 342 25.43 -10.38 -2.59
C ASP A 342 24.61 -10.18 -1.31
N VAL A 343 24.40 -11.23 -0.51
CA VAL A 343 23.65 -11.13 0.75
C VAL A 343 24.33 -10.17 1.74
N TRP A 344 25.65 -10.12 1.77
CA TRP A 344 26.37 -9.16 2.62
C TRP A 344 26.14 -7.70 2.19
N ALA A 345 26.15 -7.42 0.88
CA ALA A 345 25.77 -6.11 0.35
C ALA A 345 24.28 -5.82 0.59
N GLU A 346 23.41 -6.80 0.43
CA GLU A 346 21.97 -6.69 0.69
C GLU A 346 21.66 -6.43 2.17
N CYS A 347 22.43 -6.98 3.11
CA CYS A 347 22.31 -6.65 4.53
C CYS A 347 22.58 -5.15 4.77
N HIS A 348 23.60 -4.58 4.11
CA HIS A 348 23.84 -3.13 4.17
C HIS A 348 22.70 -2.34 3.53
N THR A 349 22.24 -2.73 2.34
CA THR A 349 21.15 -2.05 1.64
C THR A 349 19.84 -2.11 2.43
N MET A 350 19.45 -3.27 2.96
CA MET A 350 18.22 -3.41 3.73
C MET A 350 18.34 -2.81 5.12
N LEU A 351 19.53 -2.81 5.74
CA LEU A 351 19.74 -2.00 6.92
C LEU A 351 19.55 -0.52 6.56
N ALA A 352 20.12 -0.04 5.45
CA ALA A 352 19.96 1.33 4.97
C ALA A 352 18.50 1.73 4.66
N VAL A 353 17.68 0.80 4.17
CA VAL A 353 16.35 1.10 3.62
C VAL A 353 15.24 0.84 4.62
N LEU A 354 15.31 -0.27 5.35
CA LEU A 354 14.23 -0.74 6.22
C LEU A 354 14.43 -0.36 7.69
N VAL A 355 15.65 0.05 8.06
CA VAL A 355 16.06 0.15 9.46
C VAL A 355 16.87 1.38 9.78
N GLU A 356 17.65 1.95 8.85
CA GLU A 356 18.54 3.09 9.00
C GLU A 356 17.90 4.33 8.33
N THR A 357 17.97 5.48 8.99
CA THR A 357 17.12 6.67 8.74
C THR A 357 17.87 7.95 9.04
N ASP A 358 19.07 7.86 9.66
CA ASP A 358 20.05 8.92 9.57
C ASP A 358 20.53 8.95 8.13
N ILE A 359 20.20 10.02 7.40
CA ILE A 359 20.44 10.12 5.96
C ILE A 359 21.91 9.91 5.60
N GLU A 360 22.84 10.36 6.44
CA GLU A 360 24.28 10.19 6.21
C GLU A 360 24.71 8.74 6.46
N LYS A 361 24.24 8.10 7.54
CA LYS A 361 24.51 6.67 7.75
C LYS A 361 23.87 5.79 6.68
N ARG A 362 22.69 6.13 6.19
CA ARG A 362 22.08 5.45 5.03
C ARG A 362 22.99 5.56 3.82
N ARG A 363 23.45 6.78 3.51
CA ARG A 363 24.40 7.02 2.41
C ARG A 363 25.69 6.23 2.63
N GLU A 364 26.24 6.16 3.84
CA GLU A 364 27.41 5.36 4.17
C GLU A 364 27.18 3.86 3.93
N LEU A 365 26.08 3.31 4.44
CA LEU A 365 25.72 1.91 4.24
C LEU A 365 25.49 1.58 2.76
N LEU A 366 24.80 2.45 2.02
CA LEU A 366 24.55 2.28 0.58
C LEU A 366 25.84 2.42 -0.23
N LYS A 367 26.72 3.37 0.12
CA LYS A 367 28.07 3.46 -0.45
C LYS A 367 28.87 2.20 -0.15
N LYS A 368 28.74 1.63 1.04
CA LYS A 368 29.41 0.36 1.37
C LYS A 368 28.86 -0.81 0.55
N ALA A 369 27.55 -0.89 0.37
CA ALA A 369 26.91 -1.88 -0.51
C ALA A 369 27.38 -1.74 -1.96
N THR A 370 27.44 -0.51 -2.51
CA THR A 370 27.96 -0.30 -3.88
C THR A 370 29.45 -0.65 -4.00
N GLN A 371 30.25 -0.39 -2.96
CA GLN A 371 31.66 -0.81 -2.93
C GLN A 371 31.78 -2.33 -2.99
N ILE A 372 31.05 -3.06 -2.14
CA ILE A 372 31.05 -4.54 -2.11
C ILE A 372 30.65 -5.10 -3.47
N GLY A 373 29.60 -4.55 -4.09
CA GLY A 373 29.14 -4.96 -5.42
C GLY A 373 30.21 -4.77 -6.50
N LYS A 374 30.88 -3.60 -6.53
CA LYS A 374 31.97 -3.31 -7.48
C LYS A 374 33.17 -4.23 -7.28
N GLU A 375 33.62 -4.39 -6.03
CA GLU A 375 34.74 -5.29 -5.69
C GLU A 375 34.43 -6.75 -6.06
N SER A 376 33.17 -7.17 -5.94
CA SER A 376 32.74 -8.50 -6.37
C SER A 376 32.81 -8.67 -7.90
N LEU A 377 32.39 -7.65 -8.67
CA LEU A 377 32.49 -7.67 -10.14
C LEU A 377 33.94 -7.69 -10.63
N ASP A 378 34.83 -6.93 -9.97
CA ASP A 378 36.25 -6.80 -10.34
C ASP A 378 37.13 -7.98 -9.87
N SER A 379 36.56 -8.93 -9.12
CA SER A 379 37.29 -10.07 -8.55
C SER A 379 37.88 -11.00 -9.62
N VAL A 380 39.20 -11.17 -9.58
CA VAL A 380 39.96 -12.03 -10.53
C VAL A 380 39.84 -13.53 -10.21
N VAL A 381 39.49 -13.87 -8.97
CA VAL A 381 39.48 -15.26 -8.45
C VAL A 381 38.11 -15.91 -8.64
N ALA A 382 37.05 -15.12 -8.53
CA ALA A 382 35.65 -15.48 -8.79
C ALA A 382 34.89 -14.16 -8.99
N PRO A 383 34.77 -13.65 -10.22
CA PRO A 383 33.97 -12.46 -10.48
C PRO A 383 32.51 -12.77 -10.18
N GLY A 384 31.88 -11.98 -9.33
CA GLY A 384 30.44 -12.04 -9.12
C GLY A 384 29.73 -11.69 -10.42
N VAL A 385 28.58 -12.30 -10.71
CA VAL A 385 27.90 -12.05 -11.99
C VAL A 385 26.45 -11.67 -11.82
N ALA A 386 25.60 -12.56 -11.29
CA ALA A 386 24.19 -12.25 -11.10
C ALA A 386 23.95 -11.56 -9.76
N GLY A 387 24.50 -12.10 -8.66
CA GLY A 387 24.32 -11.57 -7.31
C GLY A 387 24.93 -10.17 -7.17
N ALA A 388 26.21 -10.02 -7.51
CA ALA A 388 26.89 -8.72 -7.45
C ALA A 388 26.18 -7.60 -8.24
N LYS A 389 25.64 -7.90 -9.43
CA LYS A 389 24.86 -6.91 -10.20
C LYS A 389 23.51 -6.60 -9.54
N HIS A 390 22.86 -7.60 -8.94
CA HIS A 390 21.60 -7.43 -8.22
C HIS A 390 21.74 -6.41 -7.08
N SER A 391 22.66 -6.66 -6.14
CA SER A 391 22.89 -5.78 -4.99
C SER A 391 23.43 -4.42 -5.41
N LEU A 392 24.34 -4.36 -6.39
CA LEU A 392 24.89 -3.09 -6.88
C LEU A 392 23.81 -2.17 -7.48
N GLY A 393 22.98 -2.70 -8.39
CA GLY A 393 21.89 -1.93 -8.98
C GLY A 393 20.87 -1.47 -7.92
N LYS A 394 20.60 -2.33 -6.92
CA LYS A 394 19.70 -1.99 -5.81
C LYS A 394 20.25 -0.85 -4.96
N ALA A 395 21.53 -0.94 -4.61
CA ALA A 395 22.21 0.07 -3.81
C ALA A 395 22.27 1.42 -4.54
N PHE A 396 22.52 1.45 -5.85
CA PHE A 396 22.45 2.69 -6.65
C PHE A 396 21.06 3.32 -6.63
N PHE A 397 20.01 2.52 -6.85
CA PHE A 397 18.62 3.01 -6.79
C PHE A 397 18.27 3.61 -5.42
N PHE A 398 18.59 2.93 -4.33
CA PHE A 398 18.29 3.48 -3.00
C PHE A 398 19.19 4.66 -2.64
N LEU A 399 20.43 4.70 -3.11
CA LEU A 399 21.31 5.85 -2.94
C LEU A 399 20.72 7.08 -3.65
N SER A 400 20.15 6.93 -4.85
CA SER A 400 19.49 8.03 -5.56
C SER A 400 18.28 8.59 -4.82
N GLN A 401 17.58 7.77 -4.01
CA GLN A 401 16.47 8.25 -3.17
C GLN A 401 16.93 9.17 -2.03
N THR A 402 18.18 9.02 -1.61
CA THR A 402 18.77 9.87 -0.57
C THR A 402 19.41 11.14 -1.13
N GLU A 403 19.50 11.27 -2.46
CA GLU A 403 20.21 12.38 -3.09
C GLU A 403 19.29 13.58 -3.31
N THR A 404 19.82 14.76 -2.96
CA THR A 404 19.13 16.04 -3.10
C THR A 404 19.58 16.80 -4.34
N ASP A 405 20.80 16.55 -4.84
CA ASP A 405 21.27 17.10 -6.10
C ASP A 405 20.60 16.37 -7.28
N PRO A 406 19.78 17.05 -8.10
CA PRO A 406 19.14 16.42 -9.25
C PRO A 406 20.11 15.80 -10.25
N ALA A 407 21.32 16.36 -10.42
CA ALA A 407 22.31 15.83 -11.36
C ALA A 407 22.88 14.49 -10.89
N GLU A 408 23.28 14.42 -9.62
CA GLU A 408 23.79 13.17 -9.02
C GLU A 408 22.68 12.12 -8.91
N LYS A 409 21.44 12.52 -8.57
CA LYS A 409 20.27 11.62 -8.59
C LYS A 409 20.07 10.99 -9.98
N ALA A 410 20.14 11.79 -11.05
CA ALA A 410 20.01 11.30 -12.42
C ALA A 410 21.14 10.31 -12.78
N HIS A 411 22.38 10.63 -12.41
CA HIS A 411 23.54 9.76 -12.61
C HIS A 411 23.38 8.40 -11.92
N LEU A 412 22.99 8.39 -10.65
CA LEU A 412 22.76 7.16 -9.88
C LEU A 412 21.62 6.30 -10.46
N LEU A 413 20.53 6.93 -10.91
CA LEU A 413 19.43 6.22 -11.59
C LEU A 413 19.89 5.62 -12.93
N GLN A 414 20.75 6.31 -13.67
CA GLN A 414 21.31 5.80 -14.93
C GLN A 414 22.24 4.61 -14.71
N GLU A 415 23.11 4.66 -13.71
CA GLU A 415 23.99 3.54 -13.34
C GLU A 415 23.18 2.33 -12.87
N SER A 416 22.15 2.55 -12.03
CA SER A 416 21.21 1.50 -11.63
C SER A 416 20.54 0.86 -12.85
N LEU A 417 20.00 1.66 -13.77
CA LEU A 417 19.34 1.19 -14.98
C LEU A 417 20.26 0.32 -15.84
N LYS A 418 21.51 0.75 -16.03
CA LYS A 418 22.52 0.03 -16.81
C LYS A 418 22.83 -1.34 -16.18
N VAL A 419 23.18 -1.36 -14.89
CA VAL A 419 23.53 -2.60 -14.18
C VAL A 419 22.35 -3.58 -14.18
N ARG A 420 21.12 -3.09 -14.01
CA ARG A 420 19.91 -3.94 -14.04
C ARG A 420 19.68 -4.58 -15.41
N ARG A 421 19.80 -3.83 -16.51
CA ARG A 421 19.66 -4.39 -17.87
C ARG A 421 20.70 -5.46 -18.15
N GLU A 422 21.97 -5.16 -17.86
CA GLU A 422 23.07 -6.12 -18.02
C GLU A 422 22.91 -7.35 -17.13
N SER A 423 22.23 -7.22 -15.99
CA SER A 423 21.93 -8.36 -15.11
C SER A 423 20.77 -9.19 -15.64
N ILE A 424 19.71 -8.57 -16.16
CA ILE A 424 18.56 -9.27 -16.75
C ILE A 424 19.02 -10.04 -17.98
N GLU A 425 19.73 -9.41 -18.90
CA GLU A 425 20.28 -10.06 -20.10
C GLU A 425 21.17 -11.26 -19.73
N TYR A 426 22.00 -11.11 -18.68
CA TYR A 426 22.81 -12.20 -18.18
C TYR A 426 21.95 -13.34 -17.64
N VAL A 427 21.04 -13.06 -16.71
CA VAL A 427 20.17 -14.08 -16.09
C VAL A 427 19.33 -14.78 -17.15
N GLU A 428 18.74 -14.07 -18.11
CA GLU A 428 17.99 -14.66 -19.23
C GLU A 428 18.87 -15.59 -20.08
N SER A 429 20.12 -15.21 -20.35
CA SER A 429 21.04 -16.05 -21.12
C SER A 429 21.47 -17.34 -20.42
N ILE A 430 21.45 -17.37 -19.07
CA ILE A 430 21.91 -18.51 -18.26
C ILE A 430 20.81 -19.29 -17.54
N ALA A 431 19.59 -18.75 -17.42
CA ALA A 431 18.55 -19.32 -16.57
C ALA A 431 17.52 -20.19 -17.32
N GLY A 432 17.51 -20.22 -18.65
CA GLY A 432 16.67 -21.12 -19.47
C GLY A 432 15.18 -21.21 -19.08
N GLY A 433 14.66 -20.25 -18.32
CA GLY A 433 13.37 -20.26 -17.64
C GLY A 433 13.21 -19.07 -16.67
N GLU A 434 12.03 -18.97 -16.06
CA GLU A 434 11.67 -17.89 -15.12
C GLU A 434 12.14 -18.23 -13.70
N SER A 435 12.82 -17.29 -13.03
CA SER A 435 13.27 -17.41 -11.64
C SER A 435 12.75 -16.25 -10.78
N TRP A 436 12.65 -16.45 -9.47
CA TRP A 436 12.26 -15.36 -8.56
C TRP A 436 13.20 -14.17 -8.65
N ASP A 437 14.51 -14.41 -8.72
CA ASP A 437 15.49 -13.33 -8.82
C ASP A 437 15.28 -12.52 -10.10
N LEU A 438 14.95 -13.16 -11.24
CA LEU A 438 14.59 -12.44 -12.47
C LEU A 438 13.36 -11.55 -12.25
N GLY A 439 12.33 -12.07 -11.58
CA GLY A 439 11.15 -11.28 -11.21
C GLY A 439 11.51 -10.06 -10.34
N VAL A 440 12.38 -10.23 -9.35
CA VAL A 440 12.88 -9.14 -8.50
C VAL A 440 13.68 -8.11 -9.30
N GLN A 441 14.47 -8.53 -10.30
CA GLN A 441 15.19 -7.62 -11.19
C GLN A 441 14.23 -6.69 -11.95
N TYR A 442 13.14 -7.24 -12.48
CA TYR A 442 12.09 -6.46 -13.14
C TYR A 442 11.38 -5.49 -12.21
N ASN A 443 11.16 -5.84 -10.93
CA ASN A 443 10.62 -4.91 -9.94
C ASN A 443 11.48 -3.65 -9.83
N TYR A 444 12.79 -3.81 -9.60
CA TYR A 444 13.66 -2.64 -9.44
C TYR A 444 13.87 -1.89 -10.74
N LEU A 445 13.83 -2.55 -11.90
CA LEU A 445 13.82 -1.89 -13.19
C LEU A 445 12.59 -0.96 -13.35
N ALA A 446 11.41 -1.44 -12.94
CA ALA A 446 10.18 -0.65 -12.93
C ALA A 446 10.30 0.58 -12.02
N LEU A 447 10.79 0.41 -10.80
CA LEU A 447 10.95 1.52 -9.83
C LEU A 447 11.94 2.57 -10.33
N VAL A 448 13.07 2.16 -10.91
CA VAL A 448 14.06 3.08 -11.51
C VAL A 448 13.42 3.93 -12.60
N LYS A 449 12.61 3.32 -13.48
CA LYS A 449 11.89 4.04 -14.54
C LYS A 449 10.81 4.98 -14.00
N SER A 450 10.09 4.57 -12.96
CA SER A 450 9.11 5.41 -12.27
C SER A 450 9.79 6.65 -11.68
N ASP A 451 10.94 6.51 -11.02
CA ASP A 451 11.66 7.66 -10.48
C ASP A 451 12.30 8.54 -11.54
N GLN A 452 12.79 7.97 -12.66
CA GLN A 452 13.19 8.77 -13.82
C GLN A 452 12.02 9.62 -14.35
N SER A 453 10.79 9.09 -14.33
CA SER A 453 9.61 9.86 -14.75
C SER A 453 9.32 11.06 -13.82
N SER A 454 9.63 10.93 -12.53
CA SER A 454 9.44 12.03 -11.56
C SER A 454 10.35 13.23 -11.86
N MET A 455 11.49 13.00 -12.52
CA MET A 455 12.48 14.01 -12.90
C MET A 455 12.27 14.59 -14.30
N GLU A 456 11.43 13.96 -15.12
CA GLU A 456 11.07 14.47 -16.43
C GLU A 456 10.14 15.69 -16.28
N GLU A 457 10.08 16.57 -17.27
CA GLU A 457 9.15 17.71 -17.27
C GLU A 457 8.02 17.49 -18.27
N ASP A 458 8.32 16.84 -19.41
CA ASP A 458 7.35 16.59 -20.47
C ASP A 458 6.31 15.52 -20.05
N PRO A 459 5.00 15.84 -20.01
CA PRO A 459 3.97 14.89 -19.59
C PRO A 459 3.87 13.64 -20.47
N GLY A 460 4.18 13.76 -21.77
CA GLY A 460 4.16 12.63 -22.71
C GLY A 460 5.26 11.63 -22.41
N LYS A 461 6.49 12.11 -22.20
CA LYS A 461 7.63 11.27 -21.79
C LYS A 461 7.46 10.69 -20.40
N LYS A 462 6.89 11.44 -19.45
CA LYS A 462 6.51 10.90 -18.12
C LYS A 462 5.62 9.67 -18.28
N LEU A 463 4.56 9.81 -19.07
CA LEU A 463 3.61 8.73 -19.31
C LEU A 463 4.25 7.53 -20.03
N GLU A 464 5.16 7.77 -20.97
CA GLU A 464 5.92 6.71 -21.64
C GLU A 464 6.80 5.91 -20.65
N LEU A 465 7.53 6.61 -19.78
CA LEU A 465 8.37 5.99 -18.74
C LEU A 465 7.52 5.19 -17.74
N LEU A 466 6.40 5.74 -17.27
CA LEU A 466 5.49 5.05 -16.34
C LEU A 466 4.84 3.82 -16.97
N ARG A 467 4.44 3.88 -18.24
CA ARG A 467 3.92 2.71 -18.97
C ARG A 467 4.98 1.65 -19.16
N SER A 468 6.21 2.06 -19.48
CA SER A 468 7.35 1.12 -19.57
C SER A 468 7.63 0.46 -18.21
N ALA A 469 7.60 1.23 -17.12
CA ALA A 469 7.71 0.71 -15.76
C ALA A 469 6.59 -0.30 -15.44
N LEU A 470 5.37 -0.05 -15.91
CA LEU A 470 4.23 -0.93 -15.65
C LEU A 470 4.37 -2.28 -16.35
N VAL A 471 4.95 -2.32 -17.55
CA VAL A 471 5.27 -3.58 -18.26
C VAL A 471 6.29 -4.41 -17.47
N ASP A 472 7.34 -3.77 -16.96
CA ASP A 472 8.34 -4.45 -16.14
C ASP A 472 7.73 -4.94 -14.82
N MET A 473 6.94 -4.09 -14.13
CA MET A 473 6.26 -4.47 -12.89
C MET A 473 5.28 -5.64 -13.10
N SER A 474 4.55 -5.64 -14.22
CA SER A 474 3.67 -6.75 -14.58
C SER A 474 4.44 -8.04 -14.81
N THR A 475 5.62 -7.95 -15.43
CA THR A 475 6.52 -9.09 -15.63
C THR A 475 7.05 -9.61 -14.30
N CYS A 476 7.46 -8.71 -13.40
CA CYS A 476 7.82 -9.05 -12.02
C CYS A 476 6.72 -9.84 -11.32
N LEU A 477 5.50 -9.29 -11.25
CA LEU A 477 4.39 -9.89 -10.51
C LEU A 477 3.99 -11.25 -11.10
N ARG A 478 3.99 -11.38 -12.43
CA ARG A 478 3.70 -12.66 -13.10
C ARG A 478 4.69 -13.76 -12.68
N ILE A 479 5.98 -13.45 -12.67
CA ILE A 479 7.04 -14.40 -12.30
C ILE A 479 7.01 -14.67 -10.79
N CYS A 480 7.00 -13.62 -9.97
CA CYS A 480 7.10 -13.73 -8.52
C CYS A 480 5.88 -14.43 -7.89
N THR A 481 4.68 -14.15 -8.39
CA THR A 481 3.44 -14.80 -7.89
C THR A 481 3.41 -16.30 -8.20
N ALA A 482 4.03 -16.73 -9.30
CA ALA A 482 4.09 -18.14 -9.67
C ALA A 482 5.12 -18.93 -8.85
N LEU A 483 6.13 -18.26 -8.30
CA LEU A 483 7.34 -18.92 -7.80
C LEU A 483 7.67 -18.64 -6.32
N PHE A 484 6.94 -17.77 -5.61
CA PHE A 484 7.29 -17.36 -4.25
C PHE A 484 7.23 -18.50 -3.21
N THR A 485 8.06 -18.39 -2.18
CA THR A 485 7.98 -19.19 -0.95
C THR A 485 7.33 -18.40 0.19
N SER A 486 6.96 -19.06 1.28
CA SER A 486 6.30 -18.40 2.44
C SER A 486 7.12 -17.23 3.01
N GLY A 487 8.45 -17.36 3.01
CA GLY A 487 9.39 -16.31 3.43
C GLY A 487 9.45 -15.08 2.53
N GLN A 488 8.93 -15.17 1.29
CA GLN A 488 8.99 -14.12 0.29
C GLN A 488 7.68 -13.30 0.18
N VAL A 489 6.65 -13.69 0.94
CA VAL A 489 5.34 -13.00 0.99
C VAL A 489 5.47 -11.50 1.35
N PRO A 490 6.35 -11.05 2.28
CA PRO A 490 6.51 -9.63 2.57
C PRO A 490 6.96 -8.81 1.35
N ALA A 491 7.88 -9.35 0.55
CA ALA A 491 8.34 -8.68 -0.67
C ALA A 491 7.22 -8.62 -1.72
N LEU A 492 6.47 -9.71 -1.90
CA LEU A 492 5.36 -9.77 -2.85
C LEU A 492 4.24 -8.78 -2.50
N ALA A 493 3.90 -8.64 -1.22
CA ALA A 493 2.96 -7.61 -0.75
C ALA A 493 3.39 -6.21 -1.17
N LYS A 494 4.69 -5.92 -1.10
CA LYS A 494 5.25 -4.61 -1.47
C LYS A 494 5.25 -4.39 -2.97
N PHE A 495 5.54 -5.41 -3.78
CA PHE A 495 5.49 -5.32 -5.24
C PHE A 495 4.05 -5.02 -5.72
N GLU A 496 3.05 -5.67 -5.13
CA GLU A 496 1.64 -5.41 -5.43
C GLU A 496 1.21 -3.99 -4.98
N GLU A 497 1.69 -3.49 -3.83
CA GLU A 497 1.46 -2.08 -3.42
C GLU A 497 2.07 -1.10 -4.45
N TRP A 498 3.33 -1.29 -4.84
CA TRP A 498 3.99 -0.42 -5.83
C TRP A 498 3.35 -0.48 -7.21
N SER A 499 2.84 -1.65 -7.62
CA SER A 499 2.03 -1.76 -8.84
C SER A 499 0.77 -0.91 -8.75
N GLY A 500 0.07 -0.93 -7.61
CA GLY A 500 -1.09 -0.07 -7.39
C GLY A 500 -0.73 1.41 -7.44
N ASP A 501 0.36 1.81 -6.78
CA ASP A 501 0.84 3.20 -6.77
C ASP A 501 1.19 3.69 -8.20
N LEU A 502 1.78 2.82 -9.03
CA LEU A 502 2.12 3.14 -10.41
C LEU A 502 0.86 3.36 -11.27
N HIS A 503 -0.19 2.58 -11.07
CA HIS A 503 -1.47 2.79 -11.74
C HIS A 503 -2.13 4.12 -11.34
N ILE A 504 -2.01 4.53 -10.07
CA ILE A 504 -2.48 5.85 -9.62
C ILE A 504 -1.69 6.98 -10.29
N GLN A 505 -0.36 6.90 -10.32
CA GLN A 505 0.47 7.90 -10.99
C GLN A 505 0.11 8.06 -12.49
N ILE A 506 -0.17 6.95 -13.18
CA ILE A 506 -0.63 6.98 -14.57
C ILE A 506 -2.01 7.64 -14.68
N HIS A 507 -2.94 7.31 -13.79
CA HIS A 507 -4.27 7.91 -13.77
C HIS A 507 -4.23 9.43 -13.53
N ASP A 508 -3.36 9.90 -12.63
CA ASP A 508 -3.22 11.32 -12.31
C ASP A 508 -2.72 12.14 -13.51
N LEU A 509 -1.86 11.55 -14.36
CA LEU A 509 -1.41 12.18 -15.61
C LEU A 509 -2.39 12.01 -16.76
N GLN A 510 -3.06 10.86 -16.84
CA GLN A 510 -4.02 10.52 -17.87
C GLN A 510 -5.22 9.80 -17.23
N PRO A 511 -6.28 10.54 -16.87
CA PRO A 511 -7.46 9.96 -16.23
C PRO A 511 -8.08 8.85 -17.07
N ASP A 512 -8.00 7.63 -16.55
CA ASP A 512 -8.53 6.42 -17.16
C ASP A 512 -9.17 5.53 -16.07
N PRO A 513 -10.47 5.21 -16.15
CA PRO A 513 -11.14 4.32 -15.20
C PRO A 513 -10.50 2.92 -15.12
N SER A 514 -9.88 2.44 -16.20
CA SER A 514 -9.24 1.12 -16.20
C SER A 514 -8.02 1.09 -15.27
N SER A 515 -7.27 2.20 -15.22
CA SER A 515 -6.13 2.37 -14.31
C SER A 515 -6.54 2.32 -12.83
N LEU A 516 -7.66 2.95 -12.45
CA LEU A 516 -8.20 2.86 -11.07
C LEU A 516 -8.58 1.42 -10.70
N LYS A 517 -9.24 0.70 -11.63
CA LYS A 517 -9.63 -0.70 -11.41
C LYS A 517 -8.41 -1.60 -11.19
N MET A 518 -7.34 -1.38 -11.97
CA MET A 518 -6.10 -2.15 -11.82
C MET A 518 -5.39 -1.81 -10.50
N ALA A 519 -5.37 -0.53 -10.09
CA ALA A 519 -4.83 -0.13 -8.78
C ALA A 519 -5.55 -0.84 -7.62
N ILE A 520 -6.89 -0.86 -7.63
CA ILE A 520 -7.71 -1.57 -6.64
C ILE A 520 -7.35 -3.06 -6.60
N ALA A 521 -7.18 -3.69 -7.77
CA ALA A 521 -6.83 -5.10 -7.87
C ALA A 521 -5.46 -5.41 -7.24
N SER A 522 -4.44 -4.60 -7.53
CA SER A 522 -3.09 -4.77 -6.95
C SER A 522 -3.10 -4.54 -5.44
N TYR A 523 -3.72 -3.46 -4.95
CA TYR A 523 -3.84 -3.23 -3.51
C TYR A 523 -4.61 -4.34 -2.78
N THR A 524 -5.64 -4.91 -3.40
CA THR A 524 -6.42 -6.02 -2.81
C THR A 524 -5.55 -7.26 -2.61
N LYS A 525 -4.67 -7.58 -3.57
CA LYS A 525 -3.71 -8.68 -3.41
C LYS A 525 -2.69 -8.38 -2.31
N ALA A 526 -2.18 -7.14 -2.24
CA ALA A 526 -1.29 -6.70 -1.16
C ALA A 526 -1.94 -6.84 0.23
N VAL A 527 -3.25 -6.55 0.36
CA VAL A 527 -4.03 -6.80 1.58
C VAL A 527 -4.07 -8.29 1.91
N GLY A 528 -4.29 -9.15 0.91
CA GLY A 528 -4.25 -10.60 1.07
C GLY A 528 -2.93 -11.11 1.66
N HIS A 529 -1.80 -10.63 1.13
CA HIS A 529 -0.48 -10.96 1.65
C HIS A 529 -0.23 -10.38 3.06
N SER A 530 -0.63 -9.14 3.32
CA SER A 530 -0.47 -8.51 4.64
C SER A 530 -1.29 -9.22 5.73
N ASN A 531 -2.48 -9.70 5.39
CA ASN A 531 -3.31 -10.51 6.29
C ASN A 531 -2.70 -11.88 6.57
N GLN A 532 -2.08 -12.53 5.57
CA GLN A 532 -1.35 -13.79 5.77
C GLN A 532 -0.19 -13.62 6.77
N LEU A 533 0.44 -12.45 6.77
CA LEU A 533 1.54 -12.10 7.66
C LEU A 533 1.08 -11.58 9.03
N ASP A 534 -0.21 -11.37 9.25
CA ASP A 534 -0.78 -10.80 10.47
C ASP A 534 -0.29 -9.36 10.77
N HIS A 535 -0.16 -8.55 9.70
CA HIS A 535 0.33 -7.16 9.70
C HIS A 535 -0.81 -6.11 9.62
N PRO A 536 -1.59 -5.86 10.69
CA PRO A 536 -2.82 -5.05 10.62
C PRO A 536 -2.58 -3.57 10.27
N ALA A 537 -1.41 -3.01 10.61
CA ALA A 537 -1.09 -1.63 10.25
C ALA A 537 -0.90 -1.48 8.73
N ALA A 538 -0.25 -2.45 8.07
CA ALA A 538 -0.12 -2.46 6.61
C ALA A 538 -1.48 -2.63 5.94
N THR A 539 -2.31 -3.56 6.44
CA THR A 539 -3.68 -3.77 5.95
C THR A 539 -4.52 -2.49 6.03
N ALA A 540 -4.43 -1.73 7.12
CA ALA A 540 -5.18 -0.49 7.29
C ALA A 540 -4.82 0.56 6.24
N HIS A 541 -3.52 0.78 6.00
CA HIS A 541 -3.05 1.72 4.97
C HIS A 541 -3.47 1.30 3.55
N LEU A 542 -3.34 0.01 3.22
CA LEU A 542 -3.76 -0.49 1.90
C LEU A 542 -5.26 -0.36 1.69
N LYS A 543 -6.09 -0.63 2.70
CA LYS A 543 -7.54 -0.41 2.63
C LYS A 543 -7.91 1.06 2.47
N TRP A 544 -7.18 1.96 3.11
CA TRP A 544 -7.36 3.40 2.88
C TRP A 544 -6.99 3.78 1.43
N LYS A 545 -5.89 3.23 0.87
CA LYS A 545 -5.57 3.41 -0.56
C LYS A 545 -6.72 2.95 -1.45
N ILE A 546 -7.26 1.74 -1.22
CA ILE A 546 -8.41 1.21 -1.98
C ILE A 546 -9.62 2.14 -1.84
N ALA A 547 -9.96 2.58 -0.63
CA ALA A 547 -11.10 3.45 -0.38
C ALA A 547 -10.99 4.78 -1.15
N ARG A 548 -9.81 5.40 -1.17
CA ARG A 548 -9.54 6.60 -1.98
C ARG A 548 -9.65 6.33 -3.48
N THR A 549 -9.21 5.15 -3.94
CA THR A 549 -9.31 4.79 -5.36
C THR A 549 -10.76 4.50 -5.78
N GLU A 550 -11.56 3.88 -4.91
CA GLU A 550 -13.00 3.66 -5.12
C GLU A 550 -13.78 4.98 -5.07
N ASP A 551 -13.45 5.88 -4.15
CA ASP A 551 -13.95 7.26 -4.16
C ASP A 551 -13.60 7.88 -5.51
N ALA A 552 -12.34 7.91 -5.93
CA ALA A 552 -11.90 8.46 -7.22
C ALA A 552 -12.72 7.93 -8.42
N ALA A 553 -13.12 6.66 -8.39
CA ALA A 553 -13.97 5.98 -9.38
C ALA A 553 -15.48 6.29 -9.26
N ASN A 554 -15.89 7.09 -8.27
CA ASN A 554 -17.26 7.42 -7.86
C ASN A 554 -18.08 6.22 -7.36
N ASN A 555 -17.41 5.20 -6.82
CA ASN A 555 -18.04 4.01 -6.25
C ASN A 555 -18.28 4.18 -4.74
N TYR A 556 -19.11 5.14 -4.34
CA TYR A 556 -19.25 5.57 -2.95
C TYR A 556 -19.57 4.43 -1.96
N ILE A 557 -20.44 3.48 -2.33
CA ILE A 557 -20.76 2.31 -1.49
C ILE A 557 -19.52 1.43 -1.21
N LEU A 558 -18.70 1.21 -2.23
CA LEU A 558 -17.46 0.42 -2.10
C LEU A 558 -16.41 1.21 -1.30
N ALA A 559 -16.26 2.50 -1.57
CA ALA A 559 -15.39 3.39 -0.80
C ALA A 559 -15.74 3.37 0.69
N ALA A 560 -17.03 3.52 1.03
CA ALA A 560 -17.52 3.44 2.41
C ALA A 560 -17.18 2.11 3.08
N ARG A 561 -17.32 0.99 2.36
CA ARG A 561 -16.96 -0.34 2.88
C ARG A 561 -15.46 -0.44 3.18
N GLU A 562 -14.61 0.03 2.30
CA GLU A 562 -13.16 -0.06 2.49
C GLU A 562 -12.65 0.93 3.55
N PHE A 563 -13.26 2.10 3.71
CA PHE A 563 -13.01 3.00 4.84
C PHE A 563 -13.32 2.34 6.18
N ARG A 564 -14.49 1.68 6.33
CA ARG A 564 -14.81 0.92 7.55
C ARG A 564 -13.80 -0.20 7.81
N GLY A 565 -13.40 -0.91 6.75
CA GLY A 565 -12.36 -1.95 6.86
C GLY A 565 -10.98 -1.40 7.27
N ALA A 566 -10.61 -0.20 6.80
CA ALA A 566 -9.41 0.48 7.26
C ALA A 566 -9.52 0.88 8.74
N ALA A 567 -10.68 1.37 9.18
CA ALA A 567 -10.95 1.70 10.59
C ALA A 567 -10.79 0.47 11.50
N GLU A 568 -11.36 -0.68 11.12
CA GLU A 568 -11.21 -1.94 11.85
C GLU A 568 -9.75 -2.38 11.95
N ALA A 569 -9.01 -2.34 10.84
CA ALA A 569 -7.60 -2.71 10.82
C ALA A 569 -6.72 -1.77 11.68
N PHE A 570 -6.99 -0.46 11.68
CA PHE A 570 -6.30 0.47 12.58
C PHE A 570 -6.59 0.16 14.06
N ARG A 571 -7.85 -0.14 14.42
CA ARG A 571 -8.20 -0.57 15.78
C ARG A 571 -7.52 -1.88 16.17
N GLU A 572 -7.31 -2.80 15.24
CA GLU A 572 -6.58 -4.03 15.53
C GLU A 572 -5.08 -3.78 15.72
N ALA A 573 -4.48 -2.95 14.85
CA ALA A 573 -3.10 -2.51 15.02
C ALA A 573 -2.87 -1.80 16.35
N SER A 574 -3.85 -1.03 16.83
CA SER A 574 -3.78 -0.28 18.09
C SER A 574 -3.74 -1.19 19.33
N LYS A 575 -4.30 -2.40 19.25
CA LYS A 575 -4.20 -3.42 20.30
C LYS A 575 -2.81 -4.07 20.34
N LYS A 576 -2.19 -4.30 19.17
CA LYS A 576 -0.85 -4.90 19.07
C LYS A 576 0.27 -3.94 19.42
N ILE A 577 0.05 -2.63 19.22
CA ILE A 577 1.03 -1.57 19.44
C ILE A 577 0.43 -0.55 20.43
N PRO A 578 0.51 -0.78 21.75
CA PRO A 578 -0.19 0.05 22.74
C PRO A 578 0.16 1.55 22.69
N ALA A 579 1.39 1.90 22.33
CA ALA A 579 1.82 3.29 22.20
C ALA A 579 1.13 4.04 21.05
N SER A 580 0.58 3.34 20.05
CA SER A 580 -0.18 3.96 18.95
C SER A 580 -1.68 4.05 19.24
N TYR A 581 -2.15 3.58 20.41
CA TYR A 581 -3.57 3.46 20.76
C TYR A 581 -4.39 4.70 20.38
N THR A 582 -3.99 5.87 20.91
CA THR A 582 -4.71 7.12 20.69
C THR A 582 -4.70 7.51 19.22
N THR A 583 -3.55 7.48 18.55
CA THR A 583 -3.43 7.88 17.14
C THR A 583 -4.17 6.94 16.20
N PHE A 584 -4.00 5.62 16.32
CA PHE A 584 -4.70 4.67 15.46
C PHE A 584 -6.21 4.67 15.71
N ASN A 585 -6.69 4.85 16.94
CA ASN A 585 -8.13 5.00 17.19
C ASN A 585 -8.67 6.34 16.66
N ASN A 586 -7.89 7.42 16.72
CA ASN A 586 -8.26 8.71 16.10
C ASN A 586 -8.35 8.59 14.58
N THR A 587 -7.36 7.94 13.95
CA THR A 587 -7.38 7.65 12.51
C THR A 587 -8.51 6.71 12.13
N ALA A 588 -8.82 5.69 12.95
CA ALA A 588 -9.97 4.82 12.73
C ALA A 588 -11.28 5.62 12.77
N SER A 589 -11.44 6.54 13.72
CA SER A 589 -12.61 7.43 13.79
C SER A 589 -12.71 8.35 12.57
N TYR A 590 -11.56 8.84 12.07
CA TYR A 590 -11.51 9.59 10.81
C TYR A 590 -11.95 8.74 9.61
N MET A 591 -11.54 7.46 9.55
CA MET A 591 -11.99 6.52 8.52
C MET A 591 -13.49 6.23 8.64
N ASP A 592 -14.05 6.09 9.85
CA ASP A 592 -15.51 5.94 10.04
C ASP A 592 -16.27 7.17 9.53
N ALA A 593 -15.75 8.37 9.82
CA ALA A 593 -16.35 9.60 9.32
C ALA A 593 -16.37 9.65 7.79
N TRP A 594 -15.28 9.23 7.13
CA TRP A 594 -15.25 9.09 5.66
C TRP A 594 -16.23 8.06 5.15
N ALA A 595 -16.43 6.94 5.85
CA ALA A 595 -17.45 5.99 5.46
C ALA A 595 -18.86 6.63 5.47
N PHE A 596 -19.19 7.43 6.49
CA PHE A 596 -20.46 8.17 6.53
C PHE A 596 -20.57 9.25 5.43
N ILE A 597 -19.46 9.92 5.10
CA ILE A 597 -19.43 10.89 4.00
C ILE A 597 -19.75 10.20 2.66
N GLU A 598 -19.18 9.03 2.41
CA GLU A 598 -19.47 8.27 1.20
C GLU A 598 -20.90 7.70 1.20
N ASP A 599 -21.42 7.24 2.34
CA ASP A 599 -22.85 6.87 2.45
C ASP A 599 -23.75 8.07 2.11
N ALA A 600 -23.43 9.26 2.65
CA ALA A 600 -24.18 10.48 2.41
C ALA A 600 -24.18 10.89 0.92
N ARG A 601 -23.03 10.74 0.24
CA ARG A 601 -22.91 10.97 -1.21
C ARG A 601 -23.71 9.96 -2.03
N SER A 602 -23.74 8.70 -1.61
CA SER A 602 -24.59 7.68 -2.23
C SER A 602 -26.07 8.05 -2.10
N HIS A 603 -26.52 8.39 -0.89
CA HIS A 603 -27.91 8.81 -0.65
C HIS A 603 -28.27 10.09 -1.42
N HIS A 604 -27.35 11.06 -1.53
CA HIS A 604 -27.54 12.24 -2.36
C HIS A 604 -27.76 11.86 -3.83
N ALA A 605 -26.92 10.98 -4.37
CA ALA A 605 -27.01 10.53 -5.77
C ALA A 605 -28.36 9.84 -6.07
N ASP A 606 -28.89 9.12 -5.09
CA ASP A 606 -30.22 8.48 -5.14
C ASP A 606 -31.38 9.47 -4.91
N GLY A 607 -31.08 10.71 -4.49
CA GLY A 607 -32.05 11.76 -4.21
C GLY A 607 -32.67 11.69 -2.81
N ASP A 608 -32.13 10.88 -1.90
CA ASP A 608 -32.54 10.79 -0.50
C ASP A 608 -31.75 11.78 0.37
N TYR A 609 -32.16 13.04 0.27
CA TYR A 609 -31.53 14.15 0.97
C TYR A 609 -31.71 14.11 2.50
N ILE A 610 -32.69 13.36 3.01
CA ILE A 610 -32.90 13.23 4.45
C ILE A 610 -31.86 12.28 5.02
N LEU A 611 -31.71 11.09 4.44
CA LEU A 611 -30.66 10.15 4.86
C LEU A 611 -29.26 10.72 4.62
N SER A 612 -29.05 11.43 3.51
CA SER A 612 -27.80 12.14 3.25
C SER A 612 -27.47 13.16 4.34
N ALA A 613 -28.45 13.95 4.78
CA ALA A 613 -28.27 14.90 5.88
C ALA A 613 -27.92 14.20 7.21
N GLU A 614 -28.57 13.07 7.52
CA GLU A 614 -28.28 12.28 8.73
C GLU A 614 -26.87 11.70 8.71
N ASP A 615 -26.40 11.18 7.57
CA ASP A 615 -25.07 10.61 7.46
C ASP A 615 -23.97 11.68 7.50
N TYR A 616 -24.17 12.85 6.88
CA TYR A 616 -23.26 13.98 7.06
C TYR A 616 -23.23 14.48 8.51
N GLN A 617 -24.35 14.43 9.24
CA GLN A 617 -24.37 14.76 10.66
C GLN A 617 -23.55 13.74 11.48
N LYS A 618 -23.71 12.43 11.22
CA LYS A 618 -22.88 11.40 11.86
C LYS A 618 -21.40 11.60 11.56
N ALA A 619 -21.05 11.96 10.33
CA ALA A 619 -19.69 12.29 9.96
C ALA A 619 -19.16 13.49 10.75
N ALA A 620 -19.94 14.57 10.85
CA ALA A 620 -19.59 15.75 11.64
C ALA A 620 -19.39 15.41 13.12
N ASP A 621 -20.32 14.67 13.74
CA ASP A 621 -20.24 14.26 15.13
C ASP A 621 -18.99 13.41 15.40
N THR A 622 -18.70 12.48 14.49
CA THR A 622 -17.51 11.62 14.56
C THR A 622 -16.22 12.45 14.43
N LEU A 623 -16.16 13.38 13.47
CA LEU A 623 -15.03 14.28 13.26
C LEU A 623 -14.82 15.22 14.46
N GLY A 624 -15.89 15.65 15.12
CA GLY A 624 -15.83 16.46 16.34
C GLY A 624 -15.09 15.76 17.49
N GLY A 625 -15.12 14.43 17.51
CA GLY A 625 -14.33 13.60 18.44
C GLY A 625 -12.87 13.37 18.01
N THR A 626 -12.49 13.74 16.78
CA THR A 626 -11.11 13.56 16.29
C THR A 626 -10.21 14.71 16.72
N LYS A 627 -8.89 14.46 16.82
CA LYS A 627 -7.93 15.49 17.26
C LYS A 627 -7.45 16.32 16.07
N HIS A 628 -7.02 15.64 15.01
CA HIS A 628 -6.37 16.29 13.86
C HIS A 628 -7.36 16.77 12.80
N TRP A 629 -8.59 16.27 12.80
CA TRP A 629 -9.57 16.54 11.73
C TRP A 629 -10.85 17.20 12.24
N SER A 630 -10.91 17.61 13.52
CA SER A 630 -12.07 18.30 14.09
C SER A 630 -12.38 19.63 13.40
N PHE A 631 -11.40 20.24 12.72
CA PHE A 631 -11.64 21.42 11.88
C PHE A 631 -12.64 21.16 10.74
N LEU A 632 -12.81 19.90 10.32
CA LEU A 632 -13.80 19.49 9.30
C LEU A 632 -15.22 19.32 9.87
N THR A 633 -15.41 19.37 11.19
CA THR A 633 -16.72 19.16 11.83
C THR A 633 -17.77 20.14 11.30
N ARG A 634 -17.44 21.44 11.29
CA ARG A 634 -18.36 22.50 10.83
C ARG A 634 -18.64 22.39 9.34
N HIS A 635 -17.67 21.93 8.56
CA HIS A 635 -17.85 21.69 7.14
C HIS A 635 -18.95 20.64 6.90
N TYR A 636 -18.84 19.47 7.52
CA TYR A 636 -19.83 18.40 7.31
C TYR A 636 -21.16 18.65 8.03
N ALA A 637 -21.18 19.41 9.13
CA ALA A 637 -22.43 19.94 9.67
C ALA A 637 -23.12 20.89 8.66
N GLY A 638 -22.34 21.72 7.97
CA GLY A 638 -22.82 22.54 6.85
C GLY A 638 -23.41 21.70 5.71
N CYS A 639 -22.78 20.58 5.36
CA CYS A 639 -23.32 19.61 4.41
C CYS A 639 -24.66 19.04 4.87
N SER A 640 -24.78 18.65 6.15
CA SER A 640 -26.05 18.17 6.70
C SER A 640 -27.17 19.21 6.55
N PHE A 641 -26.91 20.47 6.91
CA PHE A 641 -27.90 21.55 6.73
C PHE A 641 -28.21 21.85 5.26
N LEU A 642 -27.22 21.73 4.37
CA LEU A 642 -27.42 21.89 2.93
C LEU A 642 -28.39 20.83 2.41
N GLU A 643 -28.14 19.55 2.71
CA GLU A 643 -29.02 18.45 2.31
C GLU A 643 -30.41 18.57 2.96
N GLY A 644 -30.48 19.02 4.22
CA GLY A 644 -31.73 19.36 4.87
C GLY A 644 -32.51 20.47 4.16
N GLY A 645 -31.82 21.51 3.69
CA GLY A 645 -32.40 22.59 2.87
C GLY A 645 -32.93 22.06 1.54
N GLU A 646 -32.18 21.17 0.89
CA GLU A 646 -32.58 20.48 -0.32
C GLU A 646 -33.85 19.64 -0.14
N ALA A 647 -33.94 18.89 0.97
CA ALA A 647 -35.12 18.11 1.31
C ALA A 647 -36.34 19.03 1.54
N LEU A 648 -36.18 20.10 2.32
CA LEU A 648 -37.26 21.05 2.66
C LEU A 648 -37.74 21.86 1.45
N SER A 649 -36.83 22.23 0.54
CA SER A 649 -37.18 22.91 -0.71
C SER A 649 -38.10 22.06 -1.59
N ARG A 650 -37.83 20.75 -1.67
CA ARG A 650 -38.66 19.77 -2.41
C ARG A 650 -40.02 19.53 -1.76
N GLN A 651 -40.12 19.73 -0.45
CA GLN A 651 -41.39 19.68 0.29
C GLN A 651 -42.18 20.99 0.19
N GLU A 652 -41.76 21.95 -0.67
CA GLU A 652 -42.40 23.27 -0.83
C GLU A 652 -42.46 24.08 0.47
N ARG A 653 -41.42 23.97 1.30
CA ARG A 653 -41.26 24.71 2.57
C ARG A 653 -40.14 25.75 2.47
N PRO A 654 -40.30 26.82 1.66
CA PRO A 654 -39.21 27.73 1.34
C PRO A 654 -38.70 28.52 2.56
N ASP A 655 -39.55 28.85 3.54
CA ASP A 655 -39.12 29.51 4.78
C ASP A 655 -38.15 28.64 5.59
N SER A 656 -38.50 27.37 5.85
CA SER A 656 -37.61 26.42 6.55
C SER A 656 -36.39 26.04 5.71
N SER A 657 -36.55 25.94 4.38
CA SER A 657 -35.44 25.70 3.44
C SER A 657 -34.41 26.83 3.52
N LYS A 658 -34.86 28.09 3.48
CA LYS A 658 -34.02 29.28 3.62
C LYS A 658 -33.26 29.28 4.94
N GLU A 659 -33.92 28.97 6.05
CA GLU A 659 -33.27 28.87 7.37
C GLU A 659 -32.18 27.79 7.38
N SER A 660 -32.44 26.63 6.78
CA SER A 660 -31.45 25.55 6.67
C SER A 660 -30.25 25.95 5.82
N PHE A 661 -30.46 26.57 4.65
CA PHE A 661 -29.34 27.06 3.83
C PHE A 661 -28.57 28.20 4.51
N LEU A 662 -29.22 29.04 5.32
CA LEU A 662 -28.52 30.04 6.13
C LEU A 662 -27.63 29.38 7.19
N ALA A 663 -28.13 28.35 7.88
CA ALA A 663 -27.34 27.57 8.83
C ALA A 663 -26.15 26.89 8.13
N ALA A 664 -26.36 26.35 6.92
CA ALA A 664 -25.31 25.75 6.10
C ALA A 664 -24.24 26.78 5.71
N ALA A 665 -24.64 27.92 5.15
CA ALA A 665 -23.71 28.99 4.75
C ALA A 665 -22.87 29.50 5.93
N ASN A 666 -23.50 29.69 7.10
CA ASN A 666 -22.78 30.10 8.30
C ASN A 666 -21.82 29.00 8.76
N SER A 667 -22.22 27.73 8.74
CA SER A 667 -21.36 26.60 9.11
C SER A 667 -20.12 26.49 8.20
N PHE A 668 -20.28 26.70 6.89
CA PHE A 668 -19.13 26.72 5.96
C PHE A 668 -18.21 27.91 6.18
N ARG A 669 -18.73 29.10 6.52
CA ARG A 669 -17.90 30.26 6.88
C ARG A 669 -17.15 30.02 8.19
N GLU A 670 -17.82 29.50 9.22
CA GLU A 670 -17.18 29.11 10.48
C GLU A 670 -16.10 28.04 10.26
N ALA A 671 -16.32 27.09 9.34
CA ALA A 671 -15.32 26.10 8.96
C ALA A 671 -14.11 26.75 8.26
N ALA A 672 -14.34 27.71 7.37
CA ALA A 672 -13.26 28.47 6.73
C ALA A 672 -12.44 29.26 7.75
N ASP A 673 -13.10 29.99 8.66
CA ASP A 673 -12.45 30.73 9.75
C ASP A 673 -11.62 29.80 10.65
N ALA A 674 -12.12 28.59 10.93
CA ALA A 674 -11.41 27.58 11.69
C ALA A 674 -10.17 27.04 10.94
N ILE A 675 -10.25 26.83 9.63
CA ILE A 675 -9.11 26.41 8.79
C ILE A 675 -8.06 27.52 8.73
N GLU A 676 -8.46 28.78 8.54
CA GLU A 676 -7.55 29.93 8.54
C GLU A 676 -6.88 30.09 9.91
N SER A 677 -7.63 29.93 11.00
CA SER A 677 -7.09 29.99 12.37
C SER A 677 -6.14 28.83 12.68
N ALA A 678 -6.41 27.65 12.11
CA ALA A 678 -5.53 26.47 12.23
C ALA A 678 -4.29 26.56 11.32
N SER A 679 -4.28 27.47 10.34
CA SER A 679 -3.17 27.66 9.42
C SER A 679 -1.99 28.32 10.13
N THR A 680 -0.97 27.55 10.48
CA THR A 680 0.23 28.06 11.16
C THR A 680 1.39 28.33 10.18
N HIS A 681 2.35 29.16 10.58
CA HIS A 681 3.57 29.42 9.78
C HIS A 681 4.44 28.16 9.57
N ASP A 682 4.29 27.15 10.43
CA ASP A 682 5.10 25.92 10.44
C ASP A 682 4.59 24.82 9.48
N MET A 683 3.48 25.05 8.76
CA MET A 683 2.94 24.05 7.82
C MET A 683 3.80 23.86 6.59
N ASP A 684 3.92 22.61 6.14
CA ASP A 684 4.60 22.27 4.90
C ASP A 684 3.78 22.65 3.64
N THR A 685 4.39 22.52 2.46
CA THR A 685 3.77 22.87 1.17
C THR A 685 2.53 22.04 0.86
N THR A 686 2.50 20.77 1.25
CA THR A 686 1.38 19.86 1.01
C THR A 686 0.20 20.22 1.90
N GLN A 687 0.46 20.43 3.20
CA GLN A 687 -0.56 20.87 4.17
C GLN A 687 -1.18 22.22 3.79
N ARG A 688 -0.37 23.17 3.31
CA ARG A 688 -0.88 24.46 2.80
C ARG A 688 -1.78 24.28 1.59
N PHE A 689 -1.41 23.39 0.67
CA PHE A 689 -2.23 23.08 -0.50
C PHE A 689 -3.55 22.43 -0.10
N GLU A 690 -3.51 21.46 0.82
CA GLU A 690 -4.72 20.82 1.38
C GLU A 690 -5.64 21.85 2.05
N MET A 691 -5.11 22.74 2.89
CA MET A 691 -5.90 23.79 3.54
C MET A 691 -6.52 24.75 2.54
N LYS A 692 -5.76 25.17 1.51
CA LYS A 692 -6.29 26.01 0.43
C LYS A 692 -7.45 25.32 -0.29
N ASN A 693 -7.30 24.04 -0.62
CA ASN A 693 -8.37 23.28 -1.27
C ASN A 693 -9.63 23.26 -0.39
N TRP A 694 -9.49 23.06 0.93
CA TRP A 694 -10.63 23.13 1.84
C TRP A 694 -11.26 24.52 1.92
N LEU A 695 -10.48 25.60 1.88
CA LEU A 695 -11.03 26.96 1.80
C LEU A 695 -11.83 27.17 0.51
N ASP A 696 -11.33 26.69 -0.63
CA ASP A 696 -12.03 26.76 -1.91
C ASP A 696 -13.33 25.95 -1.88
N VAL A 697 -13.32 24.74 -1.29
CA VAL A 697 -14.53 23.91 -1.10
C VAL A 697 -15.56 24.63 -0.22
N ASN A 698 -15.15 25.16 0.94
CA ASN A 698 -16.03 25.87 1.86
C ASN A 698 -16.61 27.13 1.21
N GLY A 699 -15.78 27.92 0.53
CA GLY A 699 -16.21 29.13 -0.19
C GLY A 699 -17.22 28.82 -1.29
N GLY A 700 -16.97 27.78 -2.09
CA GLY A 700 -17.91 27.32 -3.13
C GLY A 700 -19.25 26.87 -2.53
N ARG A 701 -19.24 26.07 -1.46
CA ARG A 701 -20.45 25.59 -0.76
C ARG A 701 -21.22 26.73 -0.08
N ALA A 702 -20.54 27.70 0.53
CA ALA A 702 -21.18 28.88 1.11
C ALA A 702 -21.88 29.74 0.05
N ARG A 703 -21.19 30.03 -1.08
CA ARG A 703 -21.78 30.78 -2.21
C ARG A 703 -22.98 30.07 -2.82
N TYR A 704 -22.95 28.74 -2.90
CA TYR A 704 -24.11 27.97 -3.34
C TYR A 704 -25.29 28.11 -2.38
N CYS A 705 -25.04 28.00 -1.07
CA CYS A 705 -26.07 28.21 -0.07
C CYS A 705 -26.65 29.63 -0.14
N ASP A 706 -25.82 30.65 -0.36
CA ASP A 706 -26.28 32.03 -0.56
C ASP A 706 -27.18 32.17 -1.81
N ALA A 707 -26.80 31.54 -2.92
CA ALA A 707 -27.62 31.51 -4.13
C ALA A 707 -28.95 30.78 -3.89
N ARG A 708 -28.95 29.70 -3.09
CA ARG A 708 -30.17 29.01 -2.66
C ARG A 708 -31.03 29.86 -1.74
N ILE A 709 -30.46 30.63 -0.82
CA ILE A 709 -31.19 31.58 0.03
C ILE A 709 -31.93 32.62 -0.82
N ASP A 710 -31.25 33.20 -1.83
CA ASP A 710 -31.87 34.15 -2.77
C ASP A 710 -33.01 33.49 -3.57
N LEU A 711 -32.82 32.24 -4.00
CA LEU A 711 -33.86 31.47 -4.69
C LEU A 711 -35.08 31.22 -3.80
N GLU A 712 -34.90 30.76 -2.56
CA GLU A 712 -36.02 30.53 -1.64
C GLU A 712 -36.70 31.84 -1.24
N GLU A 713 -35.95 32.94 -1.09
CA GLU A 713 -36.51 34.28 -0.85
C GLU A 713 -37.34 34.78 -2.03
N ALA A 714 -36.88 34.54 -3.26
CA ALA A 714 -37.67 34.83 -4.46
C ALA A 714 -39.01 34.10 -4.45
N ARG A 715 -39.03 32.83 -4.02
CA ARG A 715 -40.25 32.01 -3.88
C ARG A 715 -41.17 32.51 -2.77
N ILE A 716 -40.62 32.94 -1.64
CA ILE A 716 -41.40 33.53 -0.53
C ILE A 716 -42.06 34.84 -0.99
N LEU A 717 -41.32 35.71 -1.68
CA LEU A 717 -41.84 36.98 -2.22
C LEU A 717 -42.91 36.74 -3.30
N ASP A 718 -42.67 35.76 -4.19
CA ASP A 718 -43.65 35.36 -5.21
C ASP A 718 -44.96 34.88 -4.56
N LYS A 719 -44.87 34.04 -3.53
CA LYS A 719 -46.03 33.57 -2.75
C LYS A 719 -46.81 34.72 -2.09
N LYS A 720 -46.14 35.81 -1.72
CA LYS A 720 -46.76 37.04 -1.18
C LYS A 720 -47.33 37.97 -2.27
N GLY A 721 -47.07 37.67 -3.55
CA GLY A 721 -47.48 38.49 -4.69
C GLY A 721 -46.53 39.66 -5.00
N GLU A 722 -45.37 39.72 -4.37
CA GLU A 722 -44.37 40.79 -4.55
C GLU A 722 -43.48 40.52 -5.78
N LYS A 723 -44.06 40.72 -6.96
CA LYS A 723 -43.49 40.33 -8.27
C LYS A 723 -42.14 40.96 -8.60
N SER A 724 -41.98 42.28 -8.44
CA SER A 724 -40.72 42.97 -8.81
C SER A 724 -39.57 42.60 -7.87
N PRO A 725 -39.73 42.59 -6.53
CA PRO A 725 -38.71 42.09 -5.61
C PRO A 725 -38.36 40.61 -5.84
N SER A 726 -39.35 39.77 -6.14
CA SER A 726 -39.14 38.35 -6.47
C SER A 726 -38.28 38.18 -7.74
N SER A 727 -38.57 38.93 -8.81
CA SER A 727 -37.79 38.93 -10.05
C SER A 727 -36.31 39.26 -9.80
N LEU A 728 -36.02 40.30 -9.01
CA LEU A 728 -34.64 40.69 -8.67
C LEU A 728 -33.90 39.59 -7.89
N LYS A 729 -34.60 38.89 -6.99
CA LYS A 729 -34.02 37.78 -6.22
C LYS A 729 -33.73 36.55 -7.09
N TYR A 730 -34.63 36.18 -7.99
CA TYR A 730 -34.35 35.15 -9.00
C TYR A 730 -33.16 35.53 -9.90
N GLN A 731 -33.04 36.80 -10.29
CA GLN A 731 -31.89 37.28 -11.08
C GLN A 731 -30.57 37.18 -10.29
N SER A 732 -30.57 37.53 -9.01
CA SER A 732 -29.42 37.39 -8.11
C SER A 732 -28.95 35.93 -8.03
N ALA A 733 -29.89 35.01 -7.74
CA ALA A 733 -29.61 33.58 -7.70
C ALA A 733 -29.09 33.04 -9.05
N SER A 734 -29.71 33.45 -10.17
CA SER A 734 -29.29 33.11 -11.54
C SER A 734 -27.82 33.47 -11.78
N GLN A 735 -27.44 34.71 -11.47
CA GLN A 735 -26.07 35.18 -11.68
C GLN A 735 -25.06 34.43 -10.80
N ALA A 736 -25.43 34.12 -9.56
CA ALA A 736 -24.58 33.35 -8.65
C ALA A 736 -24.36 31.91 -9.16
N PHE A 737 -25.40 31.20 -9.58
CA PHE A 737 -25.27 29.85 -10.14
C PHE A 737 -24.48 29.83 -11.46
N LYS A 738 -24.57 30.88 -12.28
CA LYS A 738 -23.76 31.01 -13.50
C LYS A 738 -22.26 31.08 -13.18
N VAL A 739 -21.88 31.86 -12.17
CA VAL A 739 -20.48 31.97 -11.72
C VAL A 739 -20.00 30.62 -11.18
N LEU A 740 -20.78 29.98 -10.31
CA LEU A 740 -20.45 28.66 -9.76
C LEU A 740 -20.35 27.59 -10.86
N SER A 741 -21.21 27.63 -11.87
CA SER A 741 -21.15 26.70 -13.01
C SER A 741 -19.86 26.87 -13.82
N ALA A 742 -19.35 28.10 -13.96
CA ALA A 742 -18.07 28.35 -14.63
C ALA A 742 -16.87 27.84 -13.80
N GLU A 743 -16.96 27.89 -12.47
CA GLU A 743 -15.93 27.42 -11.53
C GLU A 743 -15.96 25.90 -11.30
N ALA A 744 -17.10 25.24 -11.55
CA ALA A 744 -17.27 23.82 -11.28
C ALA A 744 -16.28 22.93 -12.04
N GLN A 745 -15.81 21.87 -11.39
CA GLN A 745 -14.81 20.98 -11.98
C GLN A 745 -15.43 19.79 -12.72
N SER A 746 -16.55 19.25 -12.22
CA SER A 746 -17.19 18.08 -12.83
C SER A 746 -18.21 18.48 -13.91
N PRO A 747 -18.33 17.73 -15.03
CA PRO A 747 -19.35 17.97 -16.04
C PRO A 747 -20.77 17.93 -15.48
N GLN A 748 -21.04 17.01 -14.55
CA GLN A 748 -22.33 16.89 -13.88
C GLN A 748 -22.67 18.12 -13.04
N THR A 749 -21.72 18.63 -12.25
CA THR A 749 -21.91 19.83 -11.44
C THR A 749 -22.12 21.07 -12.33
N LYS A 750 -21.37 21.18 -13.44
CA LYS A 750 -21.56 22.25 -14.43
C LYS A 750 -22.98 22.23 -14.99
N GLU A 751 -23.47 21.04 -15.35
CA GLU A 751 -24.83 20.83 -15.84
C GLU A 751 -25.88 21.22 -14.79
N GLU A 752 -25.75 20.72 -13.55
CA GLU A 752 -26.72 20.94 -12.47
C GLU A 752 -26.80 22.43 -12.08
N LEU A 753 -25.66 23.11 -11.96
CA LEU A 753 -25.60 24.55 -11.72
C LEU A 753 -26.05 25.37 -12.93
N GLY A 754 -25.72 24.92 -14.15
CA GLY A 754 -26.20 25.53 -15.38
C GLY A 754 -27.72 25.45 -15.50
N THR A 755 -28.29 24.32 -15.08
CA THR A 755 -29.74 24.09 -15.00
C THR A 755 -30.37 25.05 -13.99
N LEU A 756 -29.81 25.19 -12.78
CA LEU A 756 -30.28 26.18 -11.79
C LEU A 756 -30.20 27.61 -12.32
N HIS A 757 -29.10 27.97 -12.98
CA HIS A 757 -28.94 29.29 -13.59
C HIS A 757 -30.06 29.59 -14.59
N LEU A 758 -30.28 28.71 -15.56
CA LEU A 758 -31.29 28.93 -16.61
C LEU A 758 -32.71 28.97 -16.05
N LEU A 759 -33.02 28.09 -15.10
CA LEU A 759 -34.32 28.11 -14.42
C LEU A 759 -34.55 29.42 -13.67
N CYS A 760 -33.57 29.89 -12.90
CA CYS A 760 -33.65 31.16 -12.17
C CYS A 760 -33.77 32.36 -13.12
N GLU A 761 -33.03 32.39 -14.23
CA GLU A 761 -33.16 33.46 -15.22
C GLU A 761 -34.56 33.45 -15.86
N ALA A 762 -35.06 32.28 -16.21
CA ALA A 762 -36.39 32.13 -16.79
C ALA A 762 -37.49 32.60 -15.82
N TRP A 763 -37.40 32.23 -14.53
CA TRP A 763 -38.31 32.73 -13.49
C TRP A 763 -38.20 34.23 -13.28
N SER A 764 -36.99 34.78 -13.30
CA SER A 764 -36.78 36.23 -13.21
C SER A 764 -37.52 36.96 -14.33
N ARG A 765 -37.35 36.53 -15.59
CA ARG A 765 -38.03 37.11 -16.76
C ARG A 765 -39.54 36.94 -16.69
N MET A 766 -40.01 35.77 -16.26
CA MET A 766 -41.44 35.52 -16.08
C MET A 766 -42.05 36.48 -15.04
N LYS A 767 -41.38 36.71 -13.90
CA LYS A 767 -41.87 37.64 -12.86
C LYS A 767 -41.77 39.09 -13.29
N GLU A 768 -40.75 39.45 -14.05
CA GLU A 768 -40.63 40.77 -14.69
C GLU A 768 -41.79 40.99 -15.70
N ALA A 769 -42.12 39.96 -16.49
CA ALA A 769 -43.24 39.97 -17.42
C ALA A 769 -44.59 40.13 -16.71
N GLU A 770 -44.79 39.45 -15.57
CA GLU A 770 -45.98 39.62 -14.72
C GLU A 770 -46.10 41.05 -14.18
N SER A 771 -44.98 41.65 -13.73
CA SER A 771 -44.94 43.00 -13.17
C SER A 771 -45.17 44.10 -14.21
N LYS A 772 -44.61 43.94 -15.42
CA LYS A 772 -44.70 44.93 -16.53
C LYS A 772 -45.83 44.64 -17.50
N ALA A 773 -46.49 43.50 -17.34
CA ALA A 773 -47.48 42.92 -18.25
C ALA A 773 -47.00 42.93 -19.71
N SER A 774 -45.77 42.43 -19.95
CA SER A 774 -45.12 42.36 -21.26
C SER A 774 -45.20 40.95 -21.86
N PRO A 775 -45.78 40.79 -23.07
CA PRO A 775 -45.78 39.50 -23.76
C PRO A 775 -44.38 39.08 -24.25
N GLU A 776 -43.50 40.03 -24.60
CA GLU A 776 -42.13 39.76 -25.07
C GLU A 776 -41.30 39.08 -23.98
N LEU A 777 -41.37 39.57 -22.74
CA LEU A 777 -40.64 38.97 -21.61
C LEU A 777 -41.11 37.55 -21.27
N TYR A 778 -42.39 37.22 -21.50
CA TYR A 778 -42.87 35.83 -21.39
C TYR A 778 -42.33 34.95 -22.52
N ALA A 779 -42.16 35.49 -23.72
CA ALA A 779 -41.55 34.76 -24.82
C ALA A 779 -40.08 34.43 -24.50
N GLU A 780 -39.33 35.39 -23.99
CA GLU A 780 -37.95 35.22 -23.52
C GLU A 780 -37.86 34.17 -22.39
N ALA A 781 -38.74 34.25 -21.39
CA ALA A 781 -38.81 33.27 -20.31
C ALA A 781 -39.06 31.85 -20.84
N SER A 782 -39.96 31.70 -21.83
CA SER A 782 -40.19 30.40 -22.48
C SER A 782 -38.95 29.86 -23.19
N GLU A 783 -38.18 30.70 -23.88
CA GLU A 783 -36.96 30.28 -24.58
C GLU A 783 -35.89 29.80 -23.59
N LEU A 784 -35.76 30.47 -22.44
CA LEU A 784 -34.84 30.07 -21.37
C LEU A 784 -35.24 28.73 -20.72
N PHE A 785 -36.53 28.47 -20.52
CA PHE A 785 -36.99 27.16 -20.07
C PHE A 785 -36.68 26.06 -21.10
N LEU A 786 -36.90 26.30 -22.40
CA LEU A 786 -36.52 25.35 -23.45
C LEU A 786 -34.99 25.18 -23.59
N ALA A 787 -34.20 26.19 -23.22
CA ALA A 787 -32.75 26.02 -23.13
C ALA A 787 -32.37 25.08 -21.98
N THR A 788 -33.12 25.11 -20.86
CA THR A 788 -32.94 24.17 -19.74
C THR A 788 -33.20 22.72 -20.16
N GLU A 789 -34.26 22.48 -20.95
CA GLU A 789 -34.61 21.16 -21.50
C GLU A 789 -33.43 20.50 -22.23
N LYS A 790 -32.62 21.29 -22.95
CA LYS A 790 -31.52 20.81 -23.78
C LYS A 790 -30.26 20.44 -23.00
N ILE A 791 -30.06 21.02 -21.83
CA ILE A 791 -28.83 20.83 -21.05
C ILE A 791 -29.01 19.81 -19.93
N THR A 792 -30.22 19.65 -19.38
CA THR A 792 -30.43 18.73 -18.25
C THR A 792 -30.65 17.29 -18.71
N THR A 793 -29.99 16.35 -18.03
CA THR A 793 -30.15 14.91 -18.19
C THR A 793 -31.26 14.33 -17.31
N ARG A 794 -31.76 15.11 -16.34
CA ARG A 794 -32.80 14.67 -15.40
C ARG A 794 -34.19 14.82 -16.02
N GLU A 795 -34.81 13.70 -16.36
CA GLU A 795 -36.12 13.62 -17.02
C GLU A 795 -37.20 14.52 -16.40
N LYS A 796 -37.37 14.44 -15.07
CA LYS A 796 -38.40 15.23 -14.36
C LYS A 796 -38.17 16.74 -14.50
N ILE A 797 -36.93 17.19 -14.51
CA ILE A 797 -36.58 18.62 -14.66
C ILE A 797 -36.83 19.03 -16.12
N ARG A 798 -36.46 18.18 -17.07
CA ARG A 798 -36.71 18.43 -18.50
C ARG A 798 -38.20 18.63 -18.78
N ILE A 799 -39.04 17.73 -18.30
CA ILE A 799 -40.50 17.80 -18.46
C ILE A 799 -41.07 19.04 -17.74
N LEU A 800 -40.58 19.37 -16.56
CA LEU A 800 -40.97 20.59 -15.85
C LEU A 800 -40.60 21.86 -16.63
N ALA A 801 -39.41 21.90 -17.23
CA ALA A 801 -38.99 23.01 -18.05
C ALA A 801 -39.92 23.18 -19.27
N MET A 802 -40.34 22.08 -19.90
CA MET A 802 -41.36 22.09 -20.97
C MET A 802 -42.71 22.60 -20.48
N ALA A 803 -43.15 22.19 -19.27
CA ALA A 803 -44.39 22.68 -18.65
C ALA A 803 -44.35 24.21 -18.46
N ASN A 804 -43.23 24.72 -17.94
CA ASN A 804 -42.97 26.14 -17.72
C ASN A 804 -42.85 26.93 -19.04
N ALA A 805 -42.19 26.39 -20.06
CA ALA A 805 -42.13 27.00 -21.38
C ALA A 805 -43.54 27.14 -21.99
N SER A 806 -44.33 26.06 -21.93
CA SER A 806 -45.70 26.05 -22.46
C SER A 806 -46.59 27.05 -21.74
N ILE A 807 -46.47 27.17 -20.41
CA ILE A 807 -47.26 28.15 -19.66
C ILE A 807 -46.82 29.59 -19.97
N CYS A 808 -45.52 29.87 -20.08
CA CYS A 808 -45.03 31.18 -20.51
C CYS A 808 -45.56 31.58 -21.88
N LYS A 809 -45.68 30.63 -22.82
CA LYS A 809 -46.31 30.92 -24.12
C LYS A 809 -47.83 31.16 -24.01
N ALA A 810 -48.53 30.47 -23.11
CA ALA A 810 -49.93 30.78 -22.82
C ALA A 810 -50.07 32.20 -22.20
N LEU A 811 -49.13 32.59 -21.33
CA LEU A 811 -49.06 33.92 -20.71
C LEU A 811 -48.77 35.03 -21.72
N GLU A 812 -47.89 34.78 -22.69
CA GLU A 812 -47.64 35.66 -23.83
C GLU A 812 -48.94 35.92 -24.61
N SER A 813 -49.59 34.86 -25.08
CA SER A 813 -50.84 34.94 -25.85
C SER A 813 -51.98 35.55 -25.03
N GLY A 814 -52.09 35.22 -23.74
CA GLY A 814 -53.07 35.80 -22.82
C GLY A 814 -52.86 37.30 -22.59
N THR A 815 -51.61 37.75 -22.52
CA THR A 815 -51.27 39.17 -22.39
C THR A 815 -51.65 39.96 -23.64
N ARG A 816 -51.44 39.39 -24.83
CA ARG A 816 -51.87 39.97 -26.11
C ARG A 816 -53.39 39.98 -26.25
N PHE A 817 -54.05 38.87 -25.90
CA PHE A 817 -55.51 38.76 -25.88
C PHE A 817 -56.15 39.87 -25.04
N ARG A 818 -55.61 40.18 -23.85
CA ARG A 818 -56.11 41.28 -23.04
C ARG A 818 -56.05 42.64 -23.77
N ARG A 819 -54.98 42.89 -24.53
CA ARG A 819 -54.76 44.17 -25.24
C ARG A 819 -55.67 44.29 -26.48
N THR A 820 -55.93 43.20 -27.18
CA THR A 820 -56.61 43.23 -28.50
C THR A 820 -58.04 42.69 -28.48
N ARG A 821 -58.40 41.88 -27.47
CA ARG A 821 -59.64 41.07 -27.41
C ARG A 821 -59.84 40.13 -28.60
N ASP A 822 -58.75 39.78 -29.29
CA ASP A 822 -58.78 38.88 -30.45
C ASP A 822 -59.02 37.43 -30.01
N THR A 823 -60.24 36.92 -30.21
CA THR A 823 -60.63 35.55 -29.84
C THR A 823 -59.84 34.47 -30.60
N GLY A 824 -59.17 34.81 -31.71
CA GLY A 824 -58.26 33.91 -32.42
C GLY A 824 -57.06 33.47 -31.58
N LEU A 825 -56.65 34.28 -30.58
CA LEU A 825 -55.55 33.96 -29.67
C LEU A 825 -55.92 32.89 -28.62
N TYR A 826 -57.21 32.69 -28.34
CA TYR A 826 -57.64 31.78 -27.29
C TYR A 826 -57.40 30.30 -27.61
N ALA A 827 -57.53 29.90 -28.87
CA ALA A 827 -57.23 28.52 -29.29
C ALA A 827 -55.78 28.14 -28.95
N ASP A 828 -54.84 29.07 -29.10
CA ASP A 828 -53.43 28.90 -28.75
C ASP A 828 -53.21 28.89 -27.23
N ILE A 829 -53.85 29.80 -26.48
CA ILE A 829 -53.82 29.81 -25.00
C ILE A 829 -54.28 28.47 -24.43
N LYS A 830 -55.45 27.98 -24.87
CA LYS A 830 -56.04 26.74 -24.40
C LYS A 830 -55.12 25.53 -24.67
N LYS A 831 -54.63 25.40 -25.90
CA LYS A 831 -53.71 24.34 -26.30
C LYS A 831 -52.45 24.30 -25.42
N ARG A 832 -51.88 25.48 -25.12
CA ARG A 832 -50.65 25.59 -24.32
C ARG A 832 -50.88 25.32 -22.84
N LEU A 833 -52.01 25.74 -22.27
CA LEU A 833 -52.39 25.41 -20.90
C LEU A 833 -52.66 23.91 -20.72
N GLU A 834 -53.33 23.26 -21.68
CA GLU A 834 -53.55 21.80 -21.67
C GLU A 834 -52.21 21.04 -21.69
N ALA A 835 -51.32 21.39 -22.64
CA ALA A 835 -49.99 20.80 -22.71
C ALA A 835 -49.17 21.03 -21.42
N SER A 836 -49.22 22.24 -20.86
CA SER A 836 -48.53 22.56 -19.62
C SER A 836 -49.06 21.73 -18.43
N ALA A 837 -50.38 21.59 -18.30
CA ALA A 837 -50.99 20.81 -17.23
C ALA A 837 -50.67 19.31 -17.33
N ASP A 838 -50.50 18.77 -18.54
CA ASP A 838 -50.11 17.39 -18.74
C ASP A 838 -48.63 17.17 -18.44
N TYR A 839 -47.74 18.06 -18.89
CA TYR A 839 -46.32 18.04 -18.51
C TYR A 839 -46.13 18.18 -17.00
N TYR A 840 -46.86 19.07 -16.32
CA TYR A 840 -46.78 19.17 -14.86
C TYR A 840 -47.19 17.86 -14.17
N ARG A 841 -48.23 17.18 -14.65
CA ARG A 841 -48.65 15.89 -14.08
C ARG A 841 -47.62 14.81 -14.31
N GLU A 842 -47.06 14.75 -15.51
CA GLU A 842 -46.01 13.80 -15.89
C GLU A 842 -44.74 14.01 -15.04
N ALA A 843 -44.38 15.26 -14.76
CA ALA A 843 -43.28 15.62 -13.87
C ALA A 843 -43.60 15.43 -12.36
N GLY A 844 -44.84 15.07 -12.01
CA GLY A 844 -45.27 14.80 -10.62
C GLY A 844 -45.79 16.01 -9.85
N PHE A 845 -45.92 17.18 -10.48
CA PHE A 845 -46.40 18.42 -9.87
C PHE A 845 -47.92 18.55 -9.99
N LYS A 846 -48.65 17.75 -9.20
CA LYS A 846 -50.12 17.69 -9.25
C LYS A 846 -50.78 19.06 -9.01
N ASN A 847 -50.34 19.79 -7.98
CA ASN A 847 -50.91 21.11 -7.65
C ASN A 847 -50.74 22.12 -8.81
N ALA A 848 -49.60 22.07 -9.50
CA ALA A 848 -49.31 22.87 -10.69
C ALA A 848 -50.27 22.56 -11.86
N ALA A 849 -50.48 21.27 -12.10
CA ALA A 849 -51.36 20.79 -13.15
C ALA A 849 -52.82 21.20 -12.87
N ASP A 850 -53.26 21.07 -11.62
CA ASP A 850 -54.62 21.43 -11.20
C ASP A 850 -54.82 22.96 -11.20
N TRP A 851 -53.80 23.74 -10.80
CA TRP A 851 -53.78 25.19 -10.96
C TRP A 851 -53.91 25.59 -12.44
N THR A 852 -53.09 25.02 -13.32
CA THR A 852 -53.08 25.33 -14.76
C THR A 852 -54.43 25.06 -15.41
N ARG A 853 -55.10 23.98 -14.99
CA ARG A 853 -56.48 23.65 -15.42
C ARG A 853 -57.52 24.61 -14.88
N ALA A 854 -57.41 25.07 -13.64
CA ALA A 854 -58.27 26.10 -13.09
C ALA A 854 -58.13 27.41 -13.88
N THR A 855 -56.90 27.79 -14.23
CA THR A 855 -56.61 28.97 -15.04
C THR A 855 -57.17 28.85 -16.46
N GLN A 856 -57.11 27.67 -17.06
CA GLN A 856 -57.79 27.39 -18.33
C GLN A 856 -59.30 27.68 -18.23
N ARG A 857 -59.98 27.23 -17.15
CA ARG A 857 -61.41 27.52 -16.95
C ARG A 857 -61.71 29.00 -16.78
N MET A 858 -60.79 29.75 -16.21
CA MET A 858 -60.93 31.20 -16.13
C MET A 858 -60.87 31.87 -17.52
N PHE A 859 -60.00 31.39 -18.40
CA PHE A 859 -59.98 31.82 -19.82
C PHE A 859 -61.23 31.38 -20.59
N ASP A 860 -61.72 30.15 -20.36
CA ASP A 860 -62.99 29.70 -20.96
C ASP A 860 -64.11 30.69 -20.62
N ALA A 861 -64.19 31.13 -19.36
CA ALA A 861 -65.20 32.10 -18.94
C ALA A 861 -65.05 33.48 -19.61
N LEU A 862 -63.81 33.94 -19.80
CA LEU A 862 -63.48 35.23 -20.42
C LEU A 862 -63.90 35.31 -21.89
N VAL A 863 -63.72 34.22 -22.63
CA VAL A 863 -64.12 34.15 -24.02
C VAL A 863 -65.62 34.17 -24.15
N TYR A 864 -66.34 33.34 -23.38
CA TYR A 864 -67.81 33.35 -23.40
C TYR A 864 -68.38 34.71 -23.00
N LEU A 865 -67.72 35.44 -22.10
CA LEU A 865 -68.12 36.82 -21.78
C LEU A 865 -67.87 37.78 -22.93
N THR A 866 -66.69 37.73 -23.56
CA THR A 866 -66.34 38.60 -24.71
C THR A 866 -67.31 38.36 -25.87
N ASP A 867 -67.66 37.10 -26.15
CA ASP A 867 -68.67 36.73 -27.14
C ASP A 867 -70.07 37.25 -26.76
N ALA A 868 -70.43 37.21 -25.47
CA ALA A 868 -71.71 37.74 -24.99
C ALA A 868 -71.81 39.27 -25.14
N GLU A 869 -70.71 40.00 -24.96
CA GLU A 869 -70.69 41.47 -25.07
C GLU A 869 -71.02 41.94 -26.50
N ILE A 870 -70.54 41.22 -27.51
CA ILE A 870 -70.75 41.53 -28.94
C ILE A 870 -71.99 40.85 -29.56
N GLU A 871 -72.57 39.86 -28.88
CA GLU A 871 -73.77 39.14 -29.33
C GLU A 871 -75.02 40.04 -29.29
N ARG A 872 -75.78 40.03 -30.39
CA ARG A 872 -76.98 40.86 -30.58
C ARG A 872 -78.27 40.10 -30.29
N ASP A 873 -78.25 38.77 -30.35
CA ASP A 873 -79.38 37.91 -29.95
C ASP A 873 -79.47 37.83 -28.41
N PRO A 874 -80.56 38.32 -27.80
CA PRO A 874 -80.68 38.37 -26.34
C PRO A 874 -80.65 37.00 -25.66
N LYS A 875 -81.12 35.95 -26.33
CA LYS A 875 -81.17 34.58 -25.78
C LYS A 875 -79.78 33.94 -25.82
N LYS A 876 -79.07 34.06 -26.95
CA LYS A 876 -77.68 33.59 -27.06
C LYS A 876 -76.76 34.35 -26.12
N LYS A 877 -76.95 35.67 -26.00
CA LYS A 877 -76.21 36.51 -25.04
C LYS A 877 -76.39 36.01 -23.61
N ALA A 878 -77.62 35.71 -23.18
CA ALA A 878 -77.89 35.16 -21.85
C ALA A 878 -77.25 33.78 -21.64
N ASP A 879 -77.29 32.90 -22.65
CA ASP A 879 -76.65 31.58 -22.60
C ASP A 879 -75.12 31.69 -22.44
N LEU A 880 -74.50 32.62 -23.16
CA LEU A 880 -73.06 32.90 -23.08
C LEU A 880 -72.64 33.47 -21.71
N TYR A 881 -73.41 34.41 -21.13
CA TYR A 881 -73.18 34.86 -19.75
C TYR A 881 -73.26 33.70 -18.74
N HIS A 882 -74.25 32.81 -18.89
CA HIS A 882 -74.42 31.68 -17.99
C HIS A 882 -73.29 30.64 -18.12
N LEU A 883 -72.80 30.39 -19.35
CA LEU A 883 -71.59 29.59 -19.57
C LEU A 883 -70.37 30.21 -18.90
N SER A 884 -70.17 31.53 -19.05
CA SER A 884 -69.09 32.26 -18.38
C SER A 884 -69.14 32.09 -16.85
N GLN A 885 -70.31 32.27 -16.24
CA GLN A 885 -70.52 32.07 -14.80
C GLN A 885 -70.20 30.62 -14.36
N ARG A 886 -70.62 29.61 -15.12
CA ARG A 886 -70.29 28.20 -14.80
C ARG A 886 -68.79 27.93 -14.83
N HIS A 887 -68.09 28.48 -15.81
CA HIS A 887 -66.65 28.32 -15.93
C HIS A 887 -65.88 29.03 -14.80
N LEU A 888 -66.33 30.21 -14.33
CA LEU A 888 -65.78 30.86 -13.14
C LEU A 888 -66.04 30.08 -11.85
N GLN A 889 -67.24 29.50 -11.67
CA GLN A 889 -67.52 28.61 -10.54
C GLN A 889 -66.62 27.39 -10.53
N LEU A 890 -66.39 26.78 -11.69
CA LEU A 890 -65.51 25.63 -11.83
C LEU A 890 -64.05 26.02 -11.58
N ALA A 891 -63.59 27.16 -12.09
CA ALA A 891 -62.26 27.69 -11.81
C ALA A 891 -62.06 27.91 -10.30
N ALA A 892 -63.02 28.56 -9.62
CA ALA A 892 -62.97 28.79 -8.18
C ALA A 892 -62.89 27.48 -7.38
N ARG A 893 -63.67 26.46 -7.77
CA ARG A 893 -63.61 25.14 -7.14
C ARG A 893 -62.24 24.49 -7.34
N LEU A 894 -61.74 24.45 -8.57
CA LEU A 894 -60.45 23.82 -8.89
C LEU A 894 -59.28 24.52 -8.18
N TYR A 895 -59.28 25.86 -8.10
CA TYR A 895 -58.30 26.59 -7.31
C TYR A 895 -58.39 26.24 -5.82
N GLY A 896 -59.60 26.13 -5.25
CA GLY A 896 -59.80 25.74 -3.86
C GLY A 896 -59.31 24.32 -3.56
N ASP A 897 -59.66 23.36 -4.42
CA ASP A 897 -59.25 21.95 -4.29
C ASP A 897 -57.72 21.80 -4.40
N ALA A 898 -57.07 22.69 -5.17
CA ALA A 898 -55.62 22.76 -5.31
C ALA A 898 -54.92 23.65 -4.25
N GLY A 899 -55.66 24.22 -3.28
CA GLY A 899 -55.11 24.99 -2.16
C GLY A 899 -54.83 26.47 -2.44
N PHE A 900 -55.28 27.02 -3.58
CA PHE A 900 -55.01 28.39 -4.01
C PHE A 900 -56.14 29.35 -3.67
N GLN A 901 -56.25 29.68 -2.38
CA GLN A 901 -57.39 30.41 -1.86
C GLN A 901 -57.55 31.83 -2.45
N ALA A 902 -56.45 32.58 -2.63
CA ALA A 902 -56.52 33.90 -3.26
C ALA A 902 -57.09 33.85 -4.69
N LYS A 903 -56.76 32.80 -5.46
CA LYS A 903 -57.25 32.60 -6.83
C LYS A 903 -58.70 32.12 -6.86
N LYS A 904 -59.10 31.31 -5.88
CA LYS A 904 -60.51 30.98 -5.66
C LYS A 904 -61.33 32.24 -5.38
N ASP A 905 -60.87 33.08 -4.46
CA ASP A 905 -61.57 34.31 -4.07
C ASP A 905 -61.63 35.31 -5.24
N GLU A 906 -60.58 35.38 -6.06
CA GLU A 906 -60.56 36.15 -7.31
C GLU A 906 -61.61 35.64 -8.32
N ALA A 907 -61.64 34.33 -8.58
CA ALA A 907 -62.63 33.73 -9.49
C ALA A 907 -64.08 33.91 -9.00
N LEU A 908 -64.31 33.87 -7.67
CA LEU A 908 -65.60 34.17 -7.06
C LEU A 908 -65.95 35.66 -7.16
N GLY A 909 -65.00 36.56 -6.90
CA GLY A 909 -65.22 38.00 -7.05
C GLY A 909 -65.59 38.39 -8.49
N HIS A 910 -64.99 37.73 -9.49
CA HIS A 910 -65.40 37.91 -10.88
C HIS A 910 -66.79 37.33 -11.15
N LEU A 911 -67.11 36.15 -10.61
CA LEU A 911 -68.44 35.56 -10.74
C LEU A 911 -69.54 36.49 -10.21
N ASP A 912 -69.29 37.13 -9.07
CA ASP A 912 -70.24 38.05 -8.44
C ASP A 912 -70.41 39.34 -9.25
N ARG A 913 -69.33 39.89 -9.83
CA ARG A 913 -69.44 41.04 -10.75
C ARG A 913 -70.23 40.73 -12.03
N ILE A 914 -70.05 39.55 -12.64
CA ILE A 914 -70.88 39.14 -13.80
C ILE A 914 -72.36 39.07 -13.41
N ARG A 915 -72.67 38.69 -12.17
CA ARG A 915 -74.06 38.59 -11.67
C ARG A 915 -74.68 39.95 -11.39
N GLU A 916 -73.92 40.89 -10.84
CA GLU A 916 -74.42 42.20 -10.39
C GLU A 916 -74.46 43.25 -11.51
N GLU A 917 -73.41 43.35 -12.32
CA GLU A 917 -73.21 44.51 -13.22
C GLU A 917 -73.43 44.17 -14.72
N LYS A 918 -73.45 42.87 -15.10
CA LYS A 918 -73.49 42.38 -16.50
C LYS A 918 -72.43 42.98 -17.44
N GLU A 919 -71.41 43.64 -16.91
CA GLU A 919 -70.16 44.03 -17.57
C GLU A 919 -69.01 43.58 -16.68
N LEU A 920 -67.82 43.36 -17.26
CA LEU A 920 -66.64 43.12 -16.43
C LEU A 920 -65.39 43.83 -16.94
N VAL A 921 -64.78 44.60 -16.04
CA VAL A 921 -63.37 44.96 -16.12
C VAL A 921 -62.56 43.76 -15.61
N LEU A 922 -62.39 42.74 -16.46
CA LEU A 922 -61.49 41.62 -16.18
C LEU A 922 -60.04 42.01 -16.52
N THR A 923 -59.10 41.70 -15.62
CA THR A 923 -57.68 41.50 -15.94
C THR A 923 -57.35 40.00 -15.83
N PRO A 924 -57.50 39.21 -16.90
CA PRO A 924 -57.13 37.78 -16.95
C PRO A 924 -55.69 37.46 -16.55
N LEU A 925 -54.85 38.50 -16.54
CA LEU A 925 -53.44 38.43 -16.24
C LEU A 925 -53.17 38.25 -14.76
N ASP A 926 -54.07 38.66 -13.88
CA ASP A 926 -53.89 38.41 -12.44
C ASP A 926 -54.06 36.91 -12.16
N ALA A 927 -55.12 36.26 -12.68
CA ALA A 927 -55.35 34.82 -12.59
C ALA A 927 -54.17 33.93 -13.00
N LEU A 928 -53.40 34.41 -13.97
CA LEU A 928 -52.23 33.77 -14.55
C LEU A 928 -50.91 34.11 -13.82
N ALA A 929 -50.85 35.30 -13.24
CA ALA A 929 -49.68 35.76 -12.52
C ALA A 929 -49.66 35.09 -11.15
N GLY A 930 -48.60 34.31 -10.92
CA GLY A 930 -48.46 33.49 -9.71
C GLY A 930 -48.88 32.04 -9.91
N ASN A 931 -48.47 31.39 -11.02
CA ASN A 931 -48.35 29.93 -11.02
C ASN A 931 -47.36 29.54 -9.92
N PRO A 932 -47.82 28.98 -8.80
CA PRO A 932 -46.99 28.75 -7.62
C PRO A 932 -46.06 27.55 -7.77
N ALA A 933 -46.25 26.76 -8.83
CA ALA A 933 -45.43 25.59 -9.12
C ALA A 933 -44.48 25.79 -10.30
N ALA A 934 -44.37 27.01 -10.83
CA ALA A 934 -43.34 27.30 -11.81
C ALA A 934 -41.95 27.08 -11.20
N SER A 935 -41.76 27.41 -9.91
CA SER A 935 -40.48 27.45 -9.21
C SER A 935 -40.18 26.26 -8.29
N SER A 936 -40.86 25.12 -8.45
CA SER A 936 -40.77 23.96 -7.54
C SER A 936 -39.67 22.95 -7.86
N ALA A 937 -38.93 23.12 -8.96
CA ALA A 937 -37.76 22.26 -9.23
C ALA A 937 -36.61 22.60 -8.28
N SER A 938 -36.26 21.65 -7.40
CA SER A 938 -34.97 21.66 -6.73
C SER A 938 -33.97 20.85 -7.55
N VAL A 939 -32.84 21.47 -7.87
CA VAL A 939 -31.70 20.82 -8.50
C VAL A 939 -30.56 20.93 -7.52
N ALA A 940 -30.24 19.84 -6.82
CA ALA A 940 -29.09 19.79 -5.94
C ALA A 940 -27.87 19.37 -6.77
N PRO A 941 -26.76 20.13 -6.75
CA PRO A 941 -25.52 19.68 -7.35
C PRO A 941 -24.94 18.53 -6.53
N VAL A 942 -24.45 17.48 -7.18
CA VAL A 942 -23.83 16.32 -6.50
C VAL A 942 -22.60 16.72 -5.69
N THR A 943 -21.80 17.64 -6.22
CA THR A 943 -20.76 18.29 -5.42
C THR A 943 -20.27 19.56 -6.10
N LEU A 944 -20.07 20.66 -5.37
CA LEU A 944 -19.60 21.94 -5.93
C LEU A 944 -18.09 21.94 -6.18
N VAL A 945 -17.35 21.33 -5.25
CA VAL A 945 -15.92 21.03 -5.31
C VAL A 945 -15.75 19.69 -4.62
N ARG A 946 -14.93 18.80 -5.18
CA ARG A 946 -14.73 17.45 -4.65
C ARG A 946 -13.85 17.51 -3.40
N ASP A 947 -14.44 17.25 -2.24
CA ASP A 947 -13.71 16.96 -1.01
C ASP A 947 -13.07 15.56 -1.10
N GLN A 948 -11.86 15.40 -0.54
CA GLN A 948 -11.10 14.16 -0.58
C GLN A 948 -10.55 13.80 0.80
N ALA A 949 -10.42 12.49 1.05
CA ALA A 949 -9.77 12.00 2.26
C ALA A 949 -8.27 12.32 2.21
N VAL A 950 -7.81 13.12 3.18
CA VAL A 950 -6.46 13.68 3.23
C VAL A 950 -5.64 13.13 4.39
N GLY A 951 -4.32 13.27 4.26
CA GLY A 951 -3.36 12.90 5.29
C GLY A 951 -3.07 11.41 5.41
N LEU A 952 -3.35 10.59 4.38
CA LEU A 952 -2.68 9.30 4.23
C LEU A 952 -1.16 9.52 4.06
N ASP A 953 -0.79 10.58 3.34
CA ASP A 953 0.59 10.93 3.01
C ASP A 953 1.45 11.18 4.26
N ARG A 954 0.83 11.56 5.39
CA ARG A 954 1.53 11.71 6.68
C ARG A 954 2.16 10.40 7.15
N PHE A 955 1.59 9.26 6.75
CA PHE A 955 2.09 7.92 7.10
C PHE A 955 3.14 7.43 6.11
N GLU A 956 3.26 8.04 4.92
CA GLU A 956 4.34 7.73 3.99
C GLU A 956 5.70 8.25 4.49
N GLU A 957 5.67 9.18 5.45
CA GLU A 957 6.83 9.76 6.10
C GLU A 957 6.80 9.54 7.62
N ALA A 958 7.85 9.96 8.32
CA ALA A 958 7.95 9.86 9.77
C ALA A 958 6.83 10.64 10.45
N ASN A 959 6.14 9.95 11.36
CA ASN A 959 4.98 10.49 12.05
C ASN A 959 4.94 9.98 13.49
N ILE A 960 5.33 10.82 14.44
CA ILE A 960 5.31 10.48 15.86
C ILE A 960 3.88 10.57 16.40
N ALA A 961 3.52 9.57 17.18
CA ALA A 961 2.32 9.43 17.97
C ALA A 961 2.72 9.10 19.41
N GLY A 962 1.86 9.32 20.39
CA GLY A 962 2.21 8.99 21.76
C GLY A 962 1.12 9.22 22.80
N ASN A 963 1.33 8.67 23.99
CA ASN A 963 0.43 8.77 25.12
C ASN A 963 1.15 9.36 26.34
N LEU A 964 0.46 10.26 27.06
CA LEU A 964 0.92 10.80 28.34
C LEU A 964 0.36 9.94 29.49
N LYS A 965 1.23 9.39 30.32
CA LYS A 965 0.89 8.59 31.50
C LYS A 965 1.21 9.36 32.77
N VAL A 966 0.21 9.50 33.64
CA VAL A 966 0.39 10.06 34.99
C VAL A 966 -0.28 9.12 35.99
N SER A 967 0.41 8.80 37.08
CA SER A 967 -0.07 7.85 38.10
C SER A 967 -1.27 8.35 38.92
N GLN A 968 -1.43 9.67 39.06
CA GLN A 968 -2.51 10.32 39.81
C GLN A 968 -2.69 11.77 39.34
N THR A 969 -3.95 12.23 39.27
CA THR A 969 -4.29 13.61 38.85
C THR A 969 -4.62 14.54 40.02
N GLN A 970 -4.82 13.99 41.22
CA GLN A 970 -4.92 14.76 42.46
C GLN A 970 -3.64 14.57 43.28
N LEU A 971 -2.95 15.67 43.58
CA LEU A 971 -1.60 15.65 44.12
C LEU A 971 -1.52 16.49 45.40
N PRO A 972 -0.99 15.96 46.51
CA PRO A 972 -0.66 16.78 47.67
C PRO A 972 0.44 17.80 47.36
N VAL A 973 0.34 19.01 47.93
CA VAL A 973 1.49 19.94 47.96
C VAL A 973 2.71 19.25 48.59
N GLY A 974 3.86 19.38 47.94
CA GLY A 974 5.14 18.77 48.32
C GLY A 974 5.37 17.36 47.80
N SER A 975 4.37 16.71 47.18
CA SER A 975 4.51 15.37 46.60
C SER A 975 5.29 15.39 45.28
N SER A 976 5.99 14.28 45.02
CA SER A 976 6.62 13.99 43.73
C SER A 976 5.89 12.84 43.05
N PHE A 977 5.78 12.90 41.73
CA PHE A 977 5.14 11.86 40.92
C PHE A 977 5.87 11.70 39.60
N ASP A 978 5.83 10.49 39.05
CA ASP A 978 6.45 10.20 37.76
C ASP A 978 5.41 10.39 36.63
N VAL A 979 5.89 10.99 35.54
CA VAL A 979 5.20 11.18 34.27
C VAL A 979 5.93 10.37 33.21
N GLY A 980 5.20 9.58 32.43
CA GLY A 980 5.73 8.85 31.28
C GLY A 980 5.16 9.41 29.97
N LEU A 981 6.02 9.63 28.98
CA LEU A 981 5.63 9.89 27.59
C LEU A 981 5.95 8.65 26.76
N ASP A 982 4.94 7.87 26.42
CA ASP A 982 5.09 6.83 25.40
C ASP A 982 5.04 7.49 24.04
N MET A 983 6.02 7.24 23.19
CA MET A 983 6.03 7.65 21.79
C MET A 983 6.10 6.42 20.91
N VAL A 984 5.54 6.50 19.72
CA VAL A 984 5.71 5.52 18.64
C VAL A 984 5.74 6.26 17.33
N ASN A 985 6.55 5.79 16.39
CA ASN A 985 6.46 6.28 15.03
C ASN A 985 5.44 5.45 14.25
N VAL A 986 4.35 6.04 13.80
CA VAL A 986 3.32 5.35 12.99
C VAL A 986 3.56 5.50 11.48
N GLY A 987 4.59 6.26 11.10
CA GLY A 987 5.00 6.47 9.71
C GLY A 987 5.81 5.32 9.11
N LYS A 988 5.98 5.33 7.78
CA LYS A 988 6.77 4.35 7.02
C LYS A 988 8.27 4.66 6.98
N THR A 989 8.68 5.88 7.37
CA THR A 989 10.08 6.29 7.52
C THR A 989 10.35 6.67 8.97
N ALA A 990 11.61 6.68 9.44
CA ALA A 990 11.86 6.98 10.85
C ALA A 990 11.97 8.46 11.22
N ALA A 991 11.73 8.70 12.50
CA ALA A 991 11.85 10.01 13.12
C ALA A 991 13.10 10.12 13.98
N THR A 992 13.80 11.24 13.95
CA THR A 992 14.90 11.54 14.88
C THR A 992 14.37 12.48 15.97
N LEU A 993 14.18 11.98 17.19
CA LEU A 993 13.67 12.77 18.32
C LEU A 993 14.76 13.73 18.82
N MET A 994 14.48 15.03 18.72
CA MET A 994 15.45 16.08 19.02
C MET A 994 15.36 16.51 20.49
N LYS A 995 14.18 16.97 20.92
CA LYS A 995 13.94 17.45 22.28
C LYS A 995 12.49 17.28 22.68
N ALA A 996 12.25 17.22 23.98
CA ALA A 996 10.93 17.31 24.58
C ALA A 996 10.84 18.61 25.39
N GLU A 997 9.83 19.42 25.12
CA GLU A 997 9.60 20.72 25.77
C GLU A 997 8.22 20.74 26.44
N GLU A 998 7.96 21.78 27.24
CA GLU A 998 6.69 21.95 27.97
C GLU A 998 6.38 20.80 28.96
N LEU A 999 7.44 20.21 29.54
CA LEU A 999 7.36 19.06 30.44
C LEU A 999 6.85 19.40 31.85
N GLY A 1000 6.82 20.68 32.22
CA GLY A 1000 6.37 21.14 33.53
C GLY A 1000 5.85 22.58 33.46
N PRO A 1001 4.56 22.84 33.73
CA PRO A 1001 4.02 24.19 33.80
C PRO A 1001 4.53 24.95 35.04
N GLU A 1002 4.52 26.29 35.01
CA GLU A 1002 4.93 27.12 36.14
C GLU A 1002 4.19 26.74 37.43
N GLY A 1003 4.93 26.30 38.46
CA GLY A 1003 4.39 25.81 39.73
C GLY A 1003 4.60 24.31 40.00
N LEU A 1004 4.96 23.55 38.96
CA LEU A 1004 5.48 22.18 39.08
C LEU A 1004 6.99 22.19 38.80
N GLU A 1005 7.78 21.67 39.71
CA GLU A 1005 9.25 21.62 39.58
C GLU A 1005 9.66 20.30 38.90
N LEU A 1006 10.32 20.42 37.75
CA LEU A 1006 10.83 19.27 36.99
C LEU A 1006 12.08 18.70 37.64
N ASN A 1007 12.03 17.43 38.01
CA ASN A 1007 13.15 16.64 38.51
C ASN A 1007 13.42 15.46 37.57
N LEU A 1008 14.52 15.51 36.82
CA LEU A 1008 14.97 14.39 36.00
C LEU A 1008 15.88 13.48 36.80
N ARG A 1009 15.70 12.16 36.68
CA ARG A 1009 16.54 11.19 37.39
C ARG A 1009 18.01 11.12 36.88
N ASP A 1010 18.34 11.70 35.70
CA ASP A 1010 19.64 11.47 35.03
C ASP A 1010 20.31 12.70 34.37
N GLY A 1011 20.15 13.92 34.87
CA GLY A 1011 20.98 15.07 34.42
C GLY A 1011 20.84 15.49 32.93
N ARG A 1012 19.71 15.18 32.28
CA ARG A 1012 19.43 15.48 30.85
C ARG A 1012 18.85 16.88 30.59
N LEU A 1013 18.99 17.79 31.56
CA LEU A 1013 18.43 19.14 31.53
C LEU A 1013 19.47 20.11 30.97
N GLU A 1014 19.08 20.91 29.97
CA GLU A 1014 19.89 22.04 29.53
C GLU A 1014 19.87 23.17 30.57
N LYS A 1015 20.85 24.08 30.51
CA LYS A 1015 21.16 25.11 31.53
C LYS A 1015 19.98 26.00 31.96
N ASP A 1016 18.96 26.13 31.13
CA ASP A 1016 17.82 27.03 31.33
C ASP A 1016 16.53 26.35 31.82
N GLY A 1017 16.51 25.02 32.01
CA GLY A 1017 15.40 24.34 32.68
C GLY A 1017 14.14 24.03 31.83
N ARG A 1018 14.12 24.40 30.54
CA ARG A 1018 12.87 24.45 29.73
C ARG A 1018 12.58 23.24 28.85
N PHE A 1019 13.58 22.43 28.52
CA PHE A 1019 13.42 21.25 27.67
C PHE A 1019 14.39 20.13 28.07
N VAL A 1020 14.05 18.91 27.67
CA VAL A 1020 14.88 17.71 27.75
C VAL A 1020 15.44 17.43 26.38
N ASP A 1021 16.77 17.40 26.28
CA ASP A 1021 17.45 16.94 25.08
C ASP A 1021 17.27 15.42 24.94
N LEU A 1022 16.68 15.00 23.82
CA LEU A 1022 16.51 13.59 23.47
C LEU A 1022 17.73 13.05 22.71
N LYS A 1023 18.76 13.89 22.51
CA LYS A 1023 20.07 13.57 21.92
C LYS A 1023 19.98 12.98 20.52
N GLY A 1024 19.02 13.46 19.73
CA GLY A 1024 18.75 12.91 18.40
C GLY A 1024 18.35 11.43 18.44
N LYS A 1025 17.69 10.98 19.51
CA LYS A 1025 17.29 9.58 19.66
C LYS A 1025 16.30 9.24 18.56
N ARG A 1026 16.64 8.26 17.76
CA ARG A 1026 15.86 7.94 16.57
C ARG A 1026 14.86 6.80 16.81
N LEU A 1027 13.69 6.92 16.20
CA LEU A 1027 12.48 6.12 16.43
C LEU A 1027 11.93 5.57 15.11
N ASP A 1028 12.28 4.31 14.82
CA ASP A 1028 11.91 3.57 13.61
C ASP A 1028 10.40 3.31 13.46
N PRO A 1029 9.89 3.08 12.24
CA PRO A 1029 8.48 2.72 12.00
C PRO A 1029 7.97 1.65 12.97
N LEU A 1030 6.85 1.92 13.63
CA LEU A 1030 6.21 1.12 14.67
C LEU A 1030 7.02 0.90 15.96
N LYS A 1031 8.23 1.46 16.08
CA LYS A 1031 9.03 1.41 17.31
C LYS A 1031 8.49 2.39 18.33
N SER A 1032 8.46 1.95 19.59
CA SER A 1032 8.05 2.78 20.72
C SER A 1032 9.25 3.25 21.56
N TYR A 1033 9.14 4.43 22.16
CA TYR A 1033 10.10 4.97 23.12
C TYR A 1033 9.37 5.65 24.27
N GLU A 1034 9.71 5.27 25.51
CA GLU A 1034 9.16 5.90 26.71
C GLU A 1034 10.16 6.89 27.32
N LEU A 1035 9.74 8.13 27.52
CA LEU A 1035 10.45 9.14 28.31
C LEU A 1035 9.78 9.27 29.68
N VAL A 1036 10.48 8.90 30.75
CA VAL A 1036 9.99 9.07 32.14
C VAL A 1036 10.72 10.21 32.83
N PHE A 1037 9.97 11.09 33.51
CA PHE A 1037 10.50 12.18 34.33
C PHE A 1037 9.65 12.39 35.58
N SER A 1038 10.22 12.97 36.64
CA SER A 1038 9.49 13.25 37.87
C SER A 1038 9.13 14.74 37.96
N LEU A 1039 7.92 15.03 38.42
CA LEU A 1039 7.47 16.40 38.73
C LEU A 1039 7.20 16.50 40.24
N LYS A 1040 7.49 17.67 40.83
CA LYS A 1040 7.20 17.98 42.23
C LYS A 1040 6.18 19.11 42.32
N ALA A 1041 5.11 18.87 43.07
CA ALA A 1041 3.98 19.78 43.21
C ALA A 1041 4.20 20.80 44.34
N ASN A 1042 4.86 21.93 44.06
CA ASN A 1042 5.28 22.87 45.12
C ASN A 1042 4.20 23.89 45.52
N ARG A 1043 3.22 24.16 44.65
CA ARG A 1043 2.19 25.17 44.88
C ARG A 1043 0.81 24.59 44.63
N LYS A 1044 -0.15 24.97 45.46
CA LYS A 1044 -1.56 24.63 45.26
C LYS A 1044 -2.10 25.31 44.00
N GLY A 1045 -2.86 24.56 43.20
CA GLY A 1045 -3.43 25.08 41.96
C GLY A 1045 -3.88 23.97 41.01
N SER A 1046 -4.50 24.38 39.91
CA SER A 1046 -4.78 23.51 38.76
C SER A 1046 -3.74 23.79 37.69
N TYR A 1047 -3.02 22.76 37.26
CA TYR A 1047 -1.94 22.83 36.29
C TYR A 1047 -2.28 21.98 35.07
N GLN A 1048 -1.98 22.48 33.87
CA GLN A 1048 -2.14 21.72 32.64
C GLN A 1048 -0.77 21.26 32.16
N LEU A 1049 -0.57 19.94 32.10
CA LEU A 1049 0.65 19.34 31.58
C LEU A 1049 0.45 19.03 30.10
N LYS A 1050 1.18 19.69 29.21
CA LYS A 1050 1.04 19.55 27.75
C LYS A 1050 2.41 19.41 27.05
N PRO A 1051 3.10 18.28 27.22
CA PRO A 1051 4.42 18.09 26.63
C PRO A 1051 4.37 18.11 25.10
N ARG A 1052 5.44 18.61 24.49
CA ARG A 1052 5.66 18.56 23.04
C ARG A 1052 7.01 17.91 22.75
N VAL A 1053 7.06 17.06 21.74
CA VAL A 1053 8.31 16.45 21.25
C VAL A 1053 8.59 16.95 19.84
N MET A 1054 9.78 17.47 19.63
CA MET A 1054 10.29 17.84 18.31
C MET A 1054 11.09 16.69 17.72
N PHE A 1055 10.90 16.43 16.43
CA PHE A 1055 11.61 15.38 15.70
C PHE A 1055 11.93 15.80 14.26
N LEU A 1056 12.91 15.14 13.63
CA LEU A 1056 13.20 15.28 12.21
C LEU A 1056 12.66 14.07 11.45
N ASP A 1057 12.15 14.25 10.24
CA ASP A 1057 11.94 13.14 9.31
C ASP A 1057 13.25 12.76 8.58
N GLU A 1058 13.21 11.68 7.79
CA GLU A 1058 14.37 11.22 6.99
C GLU A 1058 14.90 12.24 5.98
N LYS A 1059 14.08 13.21 5.55
CA LYS A 1059 14.48 14.27 4.63
C LYS A 1059 15.09 15.46 5.36
N GLY A 1060 15.28 15.36 6.68
CA GLY A 1060 15.83 16.42 7.53
C GLY A 1060 14.84 17.56 7.80
N ARG A 1061 13.53 17.35 7.59
CA ARG A 1061 12.52 18.37 7.91
C ARG A 1061 12.08 18.26 9.37
N TYR A 1062 12.02 19.39 10.06
CA TYR A 1062 11.52 19.48 11.43
C TYR A 1062 10.01 19.27 11.47
N LYS A 1063 9.59 18.40 12.37
CA LYS A 1063 8.20 18.09 12.72
C LYS A 1063 8.07 18.07 14.25
N SER A 1064 6.84 18.07 14.75
CA SER A 1064 6.60 17.96 16.18
C SER A 1064 5.34 17.19 16.47
N TYR A 1065 5.32 16.50 17.60
CA TYR A 1065 4.14 15.84 18.16
C TYR A 1065 3.80 16.44 19.51
N GLU A 1066 2.55 16.82 19.69
CA GLU A 1066 2.05 17.38 20.94
C GLU A 1066 1.14 16.36 21.65
N PHE A 1067 1.46 16.05 22.90
CA PHE A 1067 0.71 15.10 23.70
C PHE A 1067 -0.64 15.67 24.13
N GLU A 1068 -1.59 14.78 24.44
CA GLU A 1068 -2.85 15.21 25.03
C GLU A 1068 -2.62 15.82 26.42
N PRO A 1069 -3.21 17.01 26.69
CA PRO A 1069 -2.98 17.69 27.95
C PRO A 1069 -3.66 16.95 29.10
N VAL A 1070 -2.95 16.78 30.22
CA VAL A 1070 -3.52 16.24 31.46
C VAL A 1070 -3.63 17.36 32.50
N THR A 1071 -4.82 17.49 33.09
CA THR A 1071 -5.04 18.45 34.19
C THR A 1071 -4.67 17.82 35.53
N LEU A 1072 -3.80 18.50 36.27
CA LEU A 1072 -3.30 18.10 37.57
C LEU A 1072 -3.79 19.08 38.63
N ASN A 1073 -4.48 18.56 39.65
CA ASN A 1073 -5.01 19.35 40.75
C ASN A 1073 -4.13 19.16 41.99
N VAL A 1074 -3.37 20.20 42.33
CA VAL A 1074 -2.54 20.21 43.55
C VAL A 1074 -3.34 20.77 44.71
N ILE A 1075 -3.55 19.93 45.73
CA ILE A 1075 -4.36 20.22 46.92
C ILE A 1075 -3.50 20.27 48.18
N GLU A 1076 -3.86 21.15 49.12
CA GLU A 1076 -3.29 21.12 50.46
C GLU A 1076 -3.94 19.98 51.26
N LEU A 1077 -3.12 19.11 51.84
CA LEU A 1077 -3.63 18.12 52.80
C LEU A 1077 -4.02 18.84 54.09
N GLY A 1078 -5.32 18.91 54.38
CA GLY A 1078 -5.82 19.35 55.68
C GLY A 1078 -5.36 18.40 56.80
N ILE A 1079 -5.21 18.92 58.02
CA ILE A 1079 -4.70 18.23 59.23
C ILE A 1079 -5.42 16.88 59.50
N SER A 1080 -6.63 16.67 59.00
CA SER A 1080 -7.36 15.39 59.10
C SER A 1080 -6.79 14.24 58.24
N GLY A 1081 -6.05 14.54 57.16
CA GLY A 1081 -5.41 13.54 56.30
C GLY A 1081 -4.14 12.96 56.89
N TRP A 1082 -3.42 13.73 57.72
CA TRP A 1082 -2.21 13.28 58.42
C TRP A 1082 -2.47 12.18 59.48
N LEU A 1083 -3.68 12.15 60.05
CA LEU A 1083 -4.05 11.19 61.11
C LEU A 1083 -4.50 9.82 60.59
N LYS A 1084 -4.66 9.65 59.27
CA LYS A 1084 -4.98 8.37 58.65
C LYS A 1084 -3.83 7.99 57.73
N GLY A 1085 -2.89 7.18 58.22
CA GLY A 1085 -1.80 6.61 57.43
C GLY A 1085 -2.29 5.86 56.16
N PRO A 1086 -1.37 5.46 55.26
CA PRO A 1086 -1.73 5.01 53.92
C PRO A 1086 -2.69 3.81 53.96
N ARG A 1087 -3.73 3.88 53.12
CA ARG A 1087 -4.60 2.75 52.78
C ARG A 1087 -4.18 2.18 51.44
#